data_AF-A0A2N9K7X1-F1
#
_entry.id   AF-A0A2N9K7X1-F1
#
_cell.length_a   1.000
_cell.length_b   1.000
_cell.length_c   1.000
_cell.angle_alpha   90.00
_cell.angle_beta   90.00
_cell.angle_gamma   90.00
#
_symmetry.space_group_name_H-M   'P 1'
#
loop_
_entity.id
_entity.type
_entity.pdbx_description
1 polymer ?
#
loop_
_entity_poly.entity_id
_entity_poly.type
_entity_poly.pdbx_seq_one_letter_code
_entity_poly.pdbx_strand_id
1 'polypeptide(L)'
;MRKKLYKAGKIWVAGAATVAAISMGVSSVSADTVGNTTTTDTETLSKTTDVNTDTTAPSDVNKETTVNSTTPDATRTEVNQEKATDSTTKTVDTNKETTDDKGTTLVDDTKSKTTDDKTNVAATSADDSSKKVADKNATTDATTDDKKATTSVVTLDDSVSKDLNSKTTLVTKNDDGTSTTNMTYANLKDVADNIANLNSDTSVPYFNADAIKNLPAMATADAQDGAVQDLDVWDSWALQDAKTGVTANYHGYNIVFALAGSPKEDNDQHIYMLYTKNGDTAINNWKNAGPVFGFNALWDKQQWSGSATVNDDDSIQLFYTKTDQPRTVQRLSTANLSMAYTDTEVRVTKVNNDHELFTGDEEHYQTLQQWIDAGYYDTGDNFTLRDPHVIEVNGERYLAFESNTGTENYQSDDAVDNMDYYGGTDEFNQTARETTLANAAKLKLSKKANGAIGLVKLTGQQNNPTIGQIYSPLLAANGITDEIERANIVPLNGKYYLFTDTRLSKSVVPTVDPDINVGMMGYVSDSLMGPYTPLNGSGSVITGTQLAESRTDTYSYYAVPVEGHDDLLLITSYMSNRAEKAGVGLNSTVAPSFLVQVGADGKTTKVLDTVLAQGTWTYNGKGSVAELVGTKETSNLTGKKIGWIDNKFYVNDQVANGYQYDYTNDANYLFKDGVRQSGVQAYDNTYYYFDPVTYKRVENDIRKATWGLEYYFGNDGRIQQGQFAVNGVAYDFGNDKTYAKRGFASGYLQDVTDNNQWYWFENGSKYTGFRYYQNTYYFFESGQRQESKWETAWGMKYYVGTDGRAVQGIQIIDGQAYDFGTNGTFNLKGTASGYLYSPSLSTANGGYNWFENGKPYTGFRYYMGTYYWFVNGVRQNAGWREAWGMKYYTDASGRALQGIQIIDGQAYDFGTNGTYNLKSTASGYLYSPSYSKANGGYNWFEDGKPYTGFRYYMGTYYWFVNGVRQNAGWREAWGKKYYTDANGRALQGIQKIDGQQYNFGNDGTYYLR
;
A
#
# COMPACT_ATOMS: atom_id res chain seq x y z
N MET A 1 -23.21 -34.40 -23.41
CA MET A 1 -24.22 -35.47 -23.28
C MET A 1 -24.39 -35.78 -21.78
N ARG A 2 -25.62 -35.74 -21.23
CA ARG A 2 -26.06 -36.13 -19.85
C ARG A 2 -25.29 -35.59 -18.60
N LYS A 3 -26.03 -35.36 -17.50
CA LYS A 3 -25.57 -34.79 -16.20
C LYS A 3 -25.35 -35.87 -15.12
N LYS A 4 -24.51 -35.56 -14.11
CA LYS A 4 -24.58 -35.87 -12.64
C LYS A 4 -23.23 -35.42 -11.99
N LEU A 5 -23.09 -34.68 -10.86
CA LEU A 5 -23.82 -34.48 -9.58
C LEU A 5 -23.88 -35.76 -8.72
N TYR A 6 -23.56 -35.81 -7.42
CA TYR A 6 -23.20 -34.84 -6.33
C TYR A 6 -22.23 -35.56 -5.35
N LYS A 7 -21.64 -35.08 -4.23
CA LYS A 7 -21.51 -33.87 -3.35
C LYS A 7 -20.22 -34.16 -2.49
N ALA A 8 -19.66 -33.37 -1.55
CA ALA A 8 -19.43 -31.93 -1.28
C ALA A 8 -18.70 -31.80 0.09
N GLY A 9 -17.88 -30.76 0.34
CA GLY A 9 -17.36 -30.48 1.70
C GLY A 9 -16.10 -29.60 1.82
N LYS A 10 -16.14 -28.66 2.79
CA LYS A 10 -15.07 -27.85 3.40
C LYS A 10 -14.26 -26.88 2.51
N ILE A 11 -14.41 -25.59 2.86
CA ILE A 11 -13.50 -24.47 2.56
C ILE A 11 -12.12 -24.76 3.17
N TRP A 12 -11.05 -24.29 2.52
CA TRP A 12 -9.74 -24.14 3.12
C TRP A 12 -9.34 -22.66 3.10
N VAL A 13 -9.02 -22.11 4.28
CA VAL A 13 -8.36 -20.82 4.43
C VAL A 13 -6.87 -21.05 4.16
N ALA A 14 -6.27 -20.25 3.28
CA ALA A 14 -4.84 -20.29 3.00
C ALA A 14 -4.05 -19.48 4.05
N GLY A 15 -4.02 -19.98 5.29
CA GLY A 15 -3.21 -19.39 6.35
C GLY A 15 -1.71 -19.57 6.04
N ALA A 16 -1.01 -18.46 5.79
CA ALA A 16 0.43 -18.46 5.59
C ALA A 16 1.16 -18.63 6.94
N ALA A 17 1.48 -19.87 7.30
CA ALA A 17 2.24 -20.16 8.51
C ALA A 17 3.72 -19.75 8.34
N THR A 18 4.11 -18.60 8.90
CA THR A 18 5.50 -18.21 9.06
C THR A 18 6.21 -19.18 10.00
N VAL A 19 7.27 -19.83 9.51
CA VAL A 19 8.04 -20.82 10.29
C VAL A 19 9.03 -20.09 11.19
N ALA A 20 8.85 -20.20 12.50
CA ALA A 20 9.79 -19.70 13.49
C ALA A 20 11.14 -20.45 13.40
N ALA A 21 12.21 -19.73 13.06
CA ALA A 21 13.56 -20.28 12.99
C ALA A 21 14.20 -20.36 14.38
N ILE A 22 13.97 -21.47 15.09
CA ILE A 22 14.64 -21.74 16.37
C ILE A 22 16.14 -21.96 16.12
N SER A 23 16.97 -21.22 16.85
CA SER A 23 18.43 -21.33 16.79
C SER A 23 18.93 -22.63 17.43
N MET A 24 19.48 -23.54 16.61
CA MET A 24 20.28 -24.67 17.07
C MET A 24 21.56 -24.75 16.24
N GLY A 25 22.70 -24.50 16.89
CA GLY A 25 24.01 -24.60 16.24
C GLY A 25 24.43 -26.05 16.05
N VAL A 26 24.97 -26.39 14.88
CA VAL A 26 25.62 -27.69 14.63
C VAL A 26 26.90 -27.53 13.83
N SER A 27 27.98 -27.96 14.49
CA SER A 27 29.21 -28.57 13.98
C SER A 27 29.35 -28.71 12.46
N SER A 28 30.42 -28.12 11.92
CA SER A 28 30.91 -28.42 10.57
C SER A 28 31.32 -29.89 10.44
N VAL A 29 30.82 -30.58 9.41
CA VAL A 29 31.25 -31.93 9.02
C VAL A 29 31.88 -31.85 7.63
N SER A 30 33.12 -32.31 7.51
CA SER A 30 33.88 -32.35 6.26
C SER A 30 33.63 -33.66 5.49
N ALA A 31 33.75 -33.63 4.16
CA ALA A 31 33.63 -34.80 3.29
C ALA A 31 34.64 -34.76 2.11
N ASP A 32 35.76 -35.46 2.31
CA ASP A 32 36.73 -36.03 1.36
C ASP A 32 36.89 -35.51 -0.09
N THR A 33 37.96 -34.71 -0.25
CA THR A 33 39.22 -35.13 -0.91
C THR A 33 39.19 -36.15 -2.07
N VAL A 34 39.26 -35.64 -3.32
CA VAL A 34 40.15 -36.15 -4.40
C VAL A 34 40.53 -34.96 -5.31
N GLY A 35 41.77 -34.70 -5.73
CA GLY A 35 43.04 -35.31 -5.36
C GLY A 35 44.03 -35.42 -6.52
N ASN A 36 44.88 -34.40 -6.76
CA ASN A 36 46.23 -34.64 -7.30
C ASN A 36 47.23 -33.48 -7.07
N THR A 37 48.50 -33.86 -6.96
CA THR A 37 49.73 -33.04 -6.89
C THR A 37 49.94 -32.17 -8.16
N THR A 38 50.76 -31.11 -8.14
CA THR A 38 52.25 -31.20 -8.19
C THR A 38 52.95 -29.92 -7.72
N THR A 39 54.22 -30.07 -7.36
CA THR A 39 55.16 -29.18 -6.64
C THR A 39 55.46 -27.80 -7.21
N THR A 40 55.83 -26.91 -6.26
CA THR A 40 56.85 -25.83 -6.25
C THR A 40 57.43 -25.28 -7.58
N ASP A 41 57.65 -23.96 -7.61
CA ASP A 41 58.99 -23.44 -7.28
C ASP A 41 58.98 -21.96 -6.83
N THR A 42 60.04 -21.59 -6.12
CA THR A 42 60.24 -20.27 -5.50
C THR A 42 61.48 -19.63 -6.11
N GLU A 43 61.36 -18.45 -6.73
CA GLU A 43 62.54 -17.64 -6.99
C GLU A 43 62.27 -16.13 -6.86
N THR A 44 62.95 -15.52 -5.90
CA THR A 44 63.06 -14.07 -5.74
C THR A 44 64.31 -13.58 -6.45
N LEU A 45 64.25 -12.52 -7.27
CA LEU A 45 65.41 -11.65 -7.48
C LEU A 45 65.10 -10.21 -7.91
N SER A 46 65.79 -9.32 -7.21
CA SER A 46 65.93 -7.86 -7.27
C SER A 46 65.75 -7.10 -8.59
N LYS A 47 65.13 -5.91 -8.43
CA LYS A 47 65.47 -4.59 -8.99
C LYS A 47 66.57 -4.50 -10.07
N THR A 48 66.29 -3.73 -11.12
CA THR A 48 67.26 -2.78 -11.70
C THR A 48 66.54 -1.53 -12.22
N THR A 49 67.18 -0.36 -12.07
CA THR A 49 66.93 0.87 -12.86
C THR A 49 67.49 0.68 -14.30
N ASP A 50 67.31 1.55 -15.32
CA ASP A 50 67.16 3.01 -15.33
C ASP A 50 66.71 3.54 -16.74
N VAL A 51 66.68 4.88 -16.94
CA VAL A 51 66.65 5.65 -18.22
C VAL A 51 65.33 5.75 -19.04
N ASN A 52 64.50 6.71 -18.66
CA ASN A 52 64.12 7.95 -19.38
C ASN A 52 64.24 8.09 -20.94
N THR A 53 63.15 8.55 -21.58
CA THR A 53 63.08 9.43 -22.78
C THR A 53 61.85 10.34 -22.65
N ASP A 54 62.00 11.67 -22.61
CA ASP A 54 61.87 12.63 -23.74
C ASP A 54 60.43 12.68 -24.33
N THR A 55 59.69 13.81 -24.35
CA THR A 55 60.05 15.09 -25.00
C THR A 55 59.30 16.34 -24.48
N THR A 56 59.87 17.50 -24.84
CA THR A 56 59.45 18.91 -24.62
C THR A 56 58.00 19.31 -24.93
N ALA A 57 57.52 20.35 -24.23
CA ALA A 57 56.41 21.24 -24.65
C ALA A 57 56.88 22.72 -24.69
N PRO A 58 56.41 23.56 -25.64
CA PRO A 58 56.87 24.94 -25.81
C PRO A 58 56.07 25.98 -25.00
N SER A 59 56.70 27.13 -24.74
CA SER A 59 56.08 28.33 -24.13
C SER A 59 55.65 29.34 -25.19
N ASP A 60 54.61 30.12 -24.92
CA ASP A 60 54.55 31.60 -25.02
C ASP A 60 53.09 32.12 -24.85
N VAL A 61 52.77 33.38 -24.52
CA VAL A 61 53.28 34.42 -23.58
C VAL A 61 52.55 35.74 -23.92
N ASN A 62 52.37 36.66 -22.94
CA ASN A 62 51.97 38.08 -23.10
C ASN A 62 50.50 38.39 -23.54
N LYS A 63 49.85 39.50 -23.12
CA LYS A 63 50.10 40.48 -22.02
C LYS A 63 48.87 41.40 -21.79
N GLU A 64 48.76 41.96 -20.57
CA GLU A 64 48.32 43.34 -20.16
C GLU A 64 47.06 44.01 -20.80
N THR A 65 46.37 44.98 -20.18
CA THR A 65 46.75 46.00 -19.17
C THR A 65 45.50 46.32 -18.31
N THR A 66 45.49 46.33 -16.97
CA THR A 66 45.86 47.42 -16.00
C THR A 66 45.17 48.77 -16.30
N VAL A 67 44.60 49.53 -15.34
CA VAL A 67 45.29 50.40 -14.35
C VAL A 67 44.31 51.01 -13.29
N ASN A 68 44.64 50.91 -11.99
CA ASN A 68 44.39 51.84 -10.83
C ASN A 68 42.95 52.36 -10.48
N SER A 69 42.64 53.01 -9.33
CA SER A 69 43.10 53.07 -7.89
C SER A 69 42.09 54.01 -7.14
N THR A 70 41.88 54.07 -5.82
CA THR A 70 42.78 54.48 -4.70
C THR A 70 42.10 54.31 -3.33
N THR A 71 42.87 54.13 -2.25
CA THR A 71 42.53 54.53 -0.85
C THR A 71 43.26 55.83 -0.45
N PRO A 72 42.68 56.64 0.46
CA PRO A 72 43.32 56.94 1.77
C PRO A 72 42.27 57.13 2.91
N ASP A 73 42.54 57.33 4.21
CA ASP A 73 43.73 57.31 5.09
C ASP A 73 43.24 56.99 6.54
N ALA A 74 43.96 56.24 7.41
CA ALA A 74 44.88 56.69 8.49
C ALA A 74 44.21 57.48 9.67
N THR A 75 44.65 57.45 10.95
CA THR A 75 45.89 56.96 11.61
C THR A 75 45.73 56.74 13.15
N ARG A 76 46.77 56.19 13.80
CA ARG A 76 47.08 56.09 15.27
C ARG A 76 46.35 55.02 16.10
N THR A 77 46.93 54.18 16.99
CA THR A 77 48.27 53.98 17.63
C THR A 77 48.37 54.37 19.13
N GLU A 78 48.56 53.33 19.97
CA GLU A 78 49.04 53.32 21.38
C GLU A 78 48.17 54.02 22.46
N VAL A 79 48.07 53.57 23.72
CA VAL A 79 49.11 53.12 24.69
C VAL A 79 48.62 51.99 25.61
N ASN A 80 49.55 51.15 26.12
CA ASN A 80 49.30 50.10 27.14
C ASN A 80 49.09 50.66 28.57
N GLN A 81 48.25 50.01 29.38
CA GLN A 81 48.66 49.67 30.75
C GLN A 81 47.92 48.49 31.39
N GLU A 82 48.63 47.86 32.32
CA GLU A 82 48.40 46.57 32.96
C GLU A 82 47.14 46.48 33.85
N LYS A 83 46.54 45.28 33.92
CA LYS A 83 46.56 44.55 35.20
C LYS A 83 46.46 43.04 35.01
N ALA A 84 47.10 42.31 35.91
CA ALA A 84 47.24 40.85 35.82
C ALA A 84 45.97 40.09 36.23
N THR A 85 45.63 39.05 35.47
CA THR A 85 44.91 37.88 35.97
C THR A 85 45.91 36.85 36.46
N ASP A 86 45.96 36.62 37.77
CA ASP A 86 46.62 35.47 38.38
C ASP A 86 45.57 34.53 39.00
N SER A 87 46.00 33.39 39.51
CA SER A 87 45.34 32.11 39.22
C SER A 87 45.22 31.18 40.43
N THR A 88 44.09 30.44 40.47
CA THR A 88 43.79 29.36 41.44
C THR A 88 43.64 29.83 42.91
N THR A 89 43.07 29.08 43.85
CA THR A 89 42.83 27.63 43.94
C THR A 89 41.63 27.29 44.88
N LYS A 90 41.25 26.00 44.89
CA LYS A 90 40.80 25.20 46.06
C LYS A 90 39.32 25.17 46.51
N THR A 91 38.74 23.98 46.28
CA THR A 91 38.00 23.10 47.22
C THR A 91 36.74 23.59 47.97
N VAL A 92 35.63 22.84 47.77
CA VAL A 92 35.06 21.84 48.73
C VAL A 92 35.10 22.30 50.21
N ASP A 93 33.96 22.37 50.92
CA ASP A 93 33.21 21.18 51.34
C ASP A 93 31.68 21.38 51.61
N THR A 94 31.09 20.39 52.27
CA THR A 94 29.68 19.98 52.31
C THR A 94 28.86 20.45 53.53
N ASN A 95 27.57 20.12 53.46
CA ASN A 95 26.61 19.93 54.56
C ASN A 95 25.97 21.16 55.23
N LYS A 96 24.70 20.96 55.55
CA LYS A 96 23.77 21.91 56.19
C LYS A 96 22.93 21.11 57.17
N GLU A 97 22.96 21.48 58.45
CA GLU A 97 22.11 20.88 59.48
C GLU A 97 21.32 21.95 60.25
N THR A 98 20.15 21.53 60.71
CA THR A 98 19.08 22.18 61.47
C THR A 98 19.41 23.37 62.40
N THR A 99 18.48 24.34 62.53
CA THR A 99 17.63 24.52 63.75
C THR A 99 16.50 25.56 63.56
N ASP A 100 15.54 25.56 64.50
CA ASP A 100 14.31 26.37 64.63
C ASP A 100 14.59 27.85 65.05
N ASP A 101 13.65 28.79 65.36
CA ASP A 101 12.22 28.74 65.77
C ASP A 101 11.47 30.08 65.43
N LYS A 102 10.26 30.30 65.99
CA LYS A 102 9.20 31.25 65.55
C LYS A 102 9.30 32.73 66.00
N GLY A 103 8.59 33.59 65.23
CA GLY A 103 7.77 34.74 65.73
C GLY A 103 8.35 36.15 65.49
N THR A 104 7.56 37.25 65.42
CA THR A 104 6.08 37.44 65.42
C THR A 104 5.70 38.91 65.10
N THR A 105 4.54 39.18 64.45
CA THR A 105 3.70 40.45 64.51
C THR A 105 4.29 41.80 63.94
N LEU A 106 3.56 42.87 63.51
CA LEU A 106 2.13 43.22 63.25
C LEU A 106 1.96 44.58 62.46
N VAL A 107 0.71 45.00 62.16
CA VAL A 107 0.13 46.39 61.94
C VAL A 107 -0.26 46.86 60.49
N ASP A 108 -1.35 47.67 60.43
CA ASP A 108 -2.24 48.21 59.35
C ASP A 108 -1.77 49.57 58.70
N ASP A 109 -2.40 50.29 57.72
CA ASP A 109 -3.79 50.87 57.69
C ASP A 109 -4.24 51.64 56.37
N THR A 110 -5.56 51.93 56.29
CA THR A 110 -6.57 52.70 55.46
C THR A 110 -6.37 53.70 54.24
N LYS A 111 -7.28 53.53 53.24
CA LYS A 111 -8.32 54.40 52.54
C LYS A 111 -8.14 55.93 52.21
N SER A 112 -8.76 56.42 51.09
CA SER A 112 -10.06 57.19 51.04
C SER A 112 -10.35 58.20 49.85
N LYS A 113 -11.55 58.11 49.18
CA LYS A 113 -12.51 59.15 48.61
C LYS A 113 -12.06 60.27 47.60
N THR A 114 -12.90 61.04 46.83
CA THR A 114 -14.39 61.28 46.70
C THR A 114 -14.85 61.97 45.36
N THR A 115 -16.05 61.62 44.85
CA THR A 115 -17.18 62.41 44.20
C THR A 115 -16.95 63.40 43.01
N ASP A 116 -17.95 63.93 42.26
CA ASP A 116 -19.46 63.94 42.24
C ASP A 116 -20.02 63.49 40.83
N ASP A 117 -21.21 63.74 40.23
CA ASP A 117 -22.42 64.58 40.46
C ASP A 117 -23.67 64.13 39.61
N LYS A 118 -24.91 64.57 39.97
CA LYS A 118 -26.24 64.74 39.24
C LYS A 118 -26.68 63.84 38.02
N THR A 119 -27.98 63.53 37.76
CA THR A 119 -29.32 64.01 38.24
C THR A 119 -30.45 62.98 38.00
N ASN A 120 -31.53 62.98 38.82
CA ASN A 120 -32.96 62.56 38.64
C ASN A 120 -33.36 61.47 37.59
N VAL A 121 -34.28 60.51 37.86
CA VAL A 121 -35.64 60.61 38.47
C VAL A 121 -36.02 59.35 39.29
N ALA A 122 -36.93 59.55 40.28
CA ALA A 122 -37.72 58.63 41.14
C ALA A 122 -38.15 57.23 40.63
N ALA A 123 -38.59 56.27 41.48
CA ALA A 123 -38.47 56.01 42.94
C ALA A 123 -39.15 54.67 43.32
N THR A 124 -38.86 54.13 44.53
CA THR A 124 -39.50 52.97 45.22
C THR A 124 -39.45 51.60 44.51
N SER A 125 -39.28 50.46 45.19
CA SER A 125 -38.81 50.17 46.56
C SER A 125 -38.54 48.66 46.69
N ALA A 126 -37.39 48.24 47.21
CA ALA A 126 -37.11 46.83 47.53
C ALA A 126 -36.09 46.70 48.66
N ASP A 127 -36.42 45.92 49.69
CA ASP A 127 -35.52 45.36 50.70
C ASP A 127 -36.20 44.15 51.37
N ASP A 128 -35.40 43.32 52.04
CA ASP A 128 -35.76 42.14 52.85
C ASP A 128 -36.41 40.95 52.09
N SER A 129 -36.64 39.85 52.82
CA SER A 129 -36.22 38.53 52.40
C SER A 129 -37.29 37.42 52.51
N SER A 130 -36.92 36.24 52.01
CA SER A 130 -37.07 34.92 52.65
C SER A 130 -37.83 33.83 51.88
N LYS A 131 -37.44 32.59 52.20
CA LYS A 131 -38.00 31.27 51.83
C LYS A 131 -37.65 30.82 50.40
N LYS A 132 -36.97 29.68 50.18
CA LYS A 132 -36.99 28.32 50.77
C LYS A 132 -37.92 27.36 49.99
N VAL A 133 -37.26 26.33 49.44
CA VAL A 133 -37.77 25.18 48.67
C VAL A 133 -39.03 24.54 49.26
N ALA A 134 -39.95 24.13 48.36
CA ALA A 134 -40.92 23.06 48.58
C ALA A 134 -41.35 22.44 47.22
N ASP A 135 -41.43 21.12 47.16
CA ASP A 135 -41.72 20.34 45.94
C ASP A 135 -43.17 20.46 45.43
N LYS A 136 -43.38 20.10 44.15
CA LYS A 136 -44.49 19.20 43.77
C LYS A 136 -44.39 18.61 42.36
N ASN A 137 -44.47 17.28 42.30
CA ASN A 137 -44.87 16.55 41.09
C ASN A 137 -46.29 16.95 40.65
N ALA A 138 -46.47 17.18 39.35
CA ALA A 138 -47.76 17.08 38.67
C ALA A 138 -47.51 16.72 37.19
N THR A 139 -48.18 15.68 36.69
CA THR A 139 -48.12 15.24 35.30
C THR A 139 -49.07 16.04 34.41
N THR A 140 -48.63 16.38 33.20
CA THR A 140 -49.50 16.74 32.07
C THR A 140 -48.89 16.26 30.75
N ASP A 141 -49.52 15.28 30.11
CA ASP A 141 -49.34 15.03 28.69
C ASP A 141 -49.96 16.18 27.88
N ALA A 142 -49.23 16.70 26.88
CA ALA A 142 -49.64 16.62 25.47
C ALA A 142 -48.81 17.54 24.55
N THR A 143 -47.95 16.92 23.72
CA THR A 143 -47.62 17.34 22.34
C THR A 143 -47.18 18.80 22.10
N THR A 144 -45.90 19.05 22.32
CA THR A 144 -45.03 19.58 21.25
C THR A 144 -44.12 18.43 20.78
N ASP A 145 -43.91 18.28 19.47
CA ASP A 145 -42.93 17.32 18.90
C ASP A 145 -41.51 17.91 19.00
N ASP A 146 -41.09 18.20 20.23
CA ASP A 146 -39.72 18.63 20.51
C ASP A 146 -38.81 17.40 20.42
N LYS A 147 -38.03 17.33 19.33
CA LYS A 147 -36.90 16.40 19.30
C LYS A 147 -35.95 16.78 20.42
N LYS A 148 -35.44 15.76 21.10
CA LYS A 148 -34.51 15.90 22.22
C LYS A 148 -33.44 14.83 22.10
N ALA A 149 -32.19 15.24 22.29
CA ALA A 149 -31.05 14.35 22.38
C ALA A 149 -31.37 13.12 23.25
N THR A 150 -31.14 11.93 22.68
CA THR A 150 -31.60 10.67 23.24
C THR A 150 -30.40 9.83 23.68
N THR A 151 -30.20 9.79 24.99
CA THR A 151 -29.16 8.99 25.65
C THR A 151 -29.59 7.53 25.80
N SER A 152 -28.64 6.61 25.59
CA SER A 152 -28.87 5.16 25.68
C SER A 152 -27.61 4.43 26.17
N VAL A 153 -27.79 3.44 27.05
CA VAL A 153 -26.72 2.53 27.47
C VAL A 153 -26.74 1.31 26.55
N VAL A 154 -25.64 1.08 25.84
CA VAL A 154 -25.48 -0.04 24.90
C VAL A 154 -24.64 -1.13 25.57
N THR A 155 -25.15 -2.36 25.65
CA THR A 155 -24.38 -3.51 26.14
C THR A 155 -23.37 -3.96 25.09
N LEU A 156 -22.12 -4.22 25.51
CA LEU A 156 -21.09 -4.80 24.67
C LEU A 156 -21.37 -6.28 24.40
N ASP A 157 -20.77 -6.85 23.35
CA ASP A 157 -20.90 -8.28 23.06
C ASP A 157 -20.24 -9.11 24.18
N ASP A 158 -20.96 -10.08 24.75
CA ASP A 158 -20.45 -10.97 25.81
C ASP A 158 -19.14 -11.67 25.40
N SER A 159 -18.97 -12.01 24.12
CA SER A 159 -17.78 -12.70 23.62
C SER A 159 -16.54 -11.82 23.51
N VAL A 160 -16.71 -10.50 23.45
CA VAL A 160 -15.63 -9.50 23.44
C VAL A 160 -15.37 -8.98 24.86
N SER A 161 -16.44 -8.69 25.60
CA SER A 161 -16.38 -8.03 26.91
C SER A 161 -16.16 -8.97 28.09
N LYS A 162 -16.25 -10.30 27.90
CA LYS A 162 -16.23 -11.33 28.96
C LYS A 162 -15.23 -11.04 30.09
N ASP A 163 -13.96 -10.88 29.71
CA ASP A 163 -12.81 -10.80 30.62
C ASP A 163 -12.32 -9.36 30.87
N LEU A 164 -13.06 -8.35 30.38
CA LEU A 164 -12.82 -6.92 30.62
C LEU A 164 -13.58 -6.42 31.86
N ASN A 165 -13.22 -5.25 32.37
CA ASN A 165 -14.07 -4.45 33.27
C ASN A 165 -15.24 -3.83 32.49
N SER A 166 -14.97 -3.34 31.26
CA SER A 166 -15.97 -2.69 30.38
C SER A 166 -17.07 -3.67 29.95
N LYS A 167 -18.34 -3.36 30.27
CA LYS A 167 -19.54 -4.15 29.88
C LYS A 167 -20.54 -3.34 29.06
N THR A 168 -20.55 -2.02 29.19
CA THR A 168 -21.46 -1.13 28.46
C THR A 168 -20.73 0.04 27.82
N THR A 169 -21.43 0.77 26.96
CA THR A 169 -21.00 2.04 26.40
C THR A 169 -22.20 2.98 26.39
N LEU A 170 -22.06 4.13 27.04
CA LEU A 170 -23.08 5.18 27.05
C LEU A 170 -22.98 5.98 25.74
N VAL A 171 -24.09 6.09 25.02
CA VAL A 171 -24.17 6.78 23.72
C VAL A 171 -25.37 7.73 23.72
N THR A 172 -25.11 9.01 23.50
CA THR A 172 -26.15 10.03 23.27
C THR A 172 -26.24 10.34 21.80
N LYS A 173 -27.45 10.22 21.24
CA LYS A 173 -27.74 10.66 19.87
C LYS A 173 -28.22 12.10 19.87
N ASN A 174 -27.56 12.94 19.09
CA ASN A 174 -27.73 14.39 19.09
C ASN A 174 -28.62 14.85 17.92
N ASP A 175 -29.22 16.03 18.04
CA ASP A 175 -30.20 16.54 17.06
C ASP A 175 -29.54 17.16 15.81
N ASP A 176 -28.25 17.46 15.86
CA ASP A 176 -27.39 17.86 14.73
C ASP A 176 -27.07 16.70 13.76
N GLY A 177 -27.31 15.47 14.18
CA GLY A 177 -27.01 14.23 13.45
C GLY A 177 -25.79 13.44 13.93
N THR A 178 -25.04 13.94 14.92
CA THR A 178 -23.94 13.22 15.56
C THR A 178 -24.43 12.20 16.60
N SER A 179 -23.50 11.43 17.16
CA SER A 179 -23.73 10.66 18.38
C SER A 179 -22.46 10.61 19.24
N THR A 180 -22.54 11.20 20.42
CA THR A 180 -21.48 11.24 21.44
C THR A 180 -21.36 9.87 22.11
N THR A 181 -20.17 9.28 22.09
CA THR A 181 -19.84 8.10 22.91
C THR A 181 -19.09 8.54 24.16
N ASN A 182 -19.54 8.10 25.34
CA ASN A 182 -18.87 8.41 26.59
C ASN A 182 -17.76 7.40 26.93
N MET A 183 -16.58 7.91 27.30
CA MET A 183 -15.50 7.18 27.96
C MET A 183 -15.85 6.98 29.43
N THR A 184 -15.81 5.73 29.89
CA THR A 184 -16.26 5.32 31.23
C THR A 184 -15.11 4.95 32.16
N TYR A 185 -15.39 4.89 33.47
CA TYR A 185 -14.45 4.39 34.49
C TYR A 185 -13.87 3.03 34.09
N ALA A 186 -14.71 2.09 33.66
CA ALA A 186 -14.31 0.74 33.26
C ALA A 186 -13.32 0.74 32.09
N ASN A 187 -13.49 1.65 31.11
CA ASN A 187 -12.58 1.76 29.97
C ASN A 187 -11.15 2.12 30.41
N LEU A 188 -11.00 3.16 31.25
CA LEU A 188 -9.70 3.54 31.80
C LEU A 188 -9.18 2.53 32.85
N LYS A 189 -10.06 1.79 33.52
CA LYS A 189 -9.67 0.69 34.41
C LYS A 189 -9.07 -0.49 33.63
N ASP A 190 -9.57 -0.79 32.43
CA ASP A 190 -8.99 -1.77 31.50
C ASP A 190 -7.63 -1.31 30.96
N VAL A 191 -7.44 -0.01 30.66
CA VAL A 191 -6.11 0.55 30.34
C VAL A 191 -5.14 0.31 31.50
N ALA A 192 -5.57 0.58 32.75
CA ALA A 192 -4.74 0.34 33.94
C ALA A 192 -4.39 -1.15 34.15
N ASP A 193 -5.32 -2.08 33.87
CA ASP A 193 -5.04 -3.52 33.94
C ASP A 193 -4.14 -4.00 32.79
N ASN A 194 -4.26 -3.43 31.59
CA ASN A 194 -3.37 -3.74 30.46
C ASN A 194 -1.92 -3.32 30.75
N ILE A 195 -1.70 -2.16 31.39
CA ILE A 195 -0.37 -1.74 31.91
C ILE A 195 0.12 -2.73 32.96
N ALA A 196 -0.70 -3.01 34.00
CA ALA A 196 -0.29 -3.84 35.13
C ALA A 196 0.04 -5.29 34.74
N ASN A 197 -0.62 -5.84 33.71
CA ASN A 197 -0.39 -7.18 33.19
C ASN A 197 0.61 -7.24 32.02
N LEU A 198 1.10 -6.10 31.51
CA LEU A 198 1.93 -5.99 30.29
C LEU A 198 1.30 -6.73 29.10
N ASN A 199 0.04 -6.40 28.78
CA ASN A 199 -0.71 -7.04 27.71
C ASN A 199 -0.05 -6.80 26.32
N SER A 200 0.52 -7.86 25.73
CA SER A 200 1.27 -7.82 24.46
C SER A 200 0.49 -7.30 23.26
N ASP A 201 -0.84 -7.27 23.31
CA ASP A 201 -1.67 -6.76 22.20
C ASP A 201 -1.84 -5.23 22.25
N THR A 202 -1.49 -4.58 23.39
CA THR A 202 -1.53 -3.11 23.57
C THR A 202 -0.20 -2.49 24.04
N SER A 203 0.70 -3.24 24.66
CA SER A 203 1.93 -2.69 25.25
C SER A 203 2.87 -2.12 24.18
N VAL A 204 3.34 -0.89 24.37
CA VAL A 204 4.41 -0.27 23.56
C VAL A 204 5.63 -1.21 23.54
N PRO A 205 6.20 -1.55 22.36
CA PRO A 205 7.36 -2.41 22.28
C PRO A 205 8.53 -1.87 23.09
N TYR A 206 9.28 -2.75 23.77
CA TYR A 206 10.51 -2.31 24.43
C TYR A 206 11.51 -1.82 23.38
N PHE A 207 12.04 -0.62 23.58
CA PHE A 207 13.11 -0.03 22.76
C PHE A 207 14.47 -0.16 23.46
N ASN A 208 15.56 -0.11 22.71
CA ASN A 208 16.92 -0.23 23.26
C ASN A 208 17.50 1.16 23.63
N ALA A 209 17.52 1.49 24.91
CA ALA A 209 17.86 2.83 25.41
C ALA A 209 19.23 3.35 24.96
N ASP A 210 20.25 2.49 24.98
CA ASP A 210 21.62 2.84 24.58
C ASP A 210 21.74 3.12 23.05
N ALA A 211 20.75 2.69 22.26
CA ALA A 211 20.66 2.97 20.83
C ALA A 211 19.91 4.29 20.50
N ILE A 212 19.08 4.82 21.40
CA ILE A 212 18.26 6.02 21.14
C ILE A 212 19.11 7.30 21.04
N LYS A 213 18.97 8.02 19.92
CA LYS A 213 19.70 9.28 19.67
C LYS A 213 18.76 10.49 19.72
N ASN A 214 19.30 11.64 20.10
CA ASN A 214 18.63 12.93 19.89
C ASN A 214 18.52 13.17 18.37
N LEU A 215 17.45 13.80 17.91
CA LEU A 215 17.25 14.12 16.49
C LEU A 215 18.28 15.19 16.06
N PRO A 216 19.24 14.90 15.16
CA PRO A 216 20.33 15.85 14.86
C PRO A 216 19.85 17.16 14.21
N ALA A 217 18.65 17.16 13.62
CA ALA A 217 18.00 18.36 13.10
C ALA A 217 17.58 19.37 14.20
N MET A 218 17.62 18.98 15.48
CA MET A 218 17.28 19.85 16.62
C MET A 218 18.48 20.55 17.24
N ALA A 219 19.70 20.33 16.72
CA ALA A 219 20.85 21.20 16.95
C ALA A 219 20.68 22.49 16.11
N THR A 220 19.75 23.35 16.51
CA THR A 220 19.19 24.44 15.69
C THR A 220 19.10 25.75 16.47
N ALA A 221 18.87 26.86 15.76
CA ALA A 221 18.56 28.14 16.38
C ALA A 221 17.16 28.11 17.02
N ASP A 222 17.08 28.54 18.28
CA ASP A 222 15.83 28.69 19.01
C ASP A 222 14.92 29.80 18.45
N ALA A 223 13.61 29.69 18.67
CA ALA A 223 12.57 30.60 18.18
C ALA A 223 12.48 31.90 19.01
N GLN A 224 12.73 31.86 20.31
CA GLN A 224 12.65 33.02 21.19
C GLN A 224 13.93 33.86 21.15
N ASP A 225 15.10 33.23 21.39
CA ASP A 225 16.38 33.95 21.54
C ASP A 225 17.34 33.85 20.33
N GLY A 226 17.11 32.90 19.42
CA GLY A 226 17.94 32.69 18.22
C GLY A 226 19.27 31.97 18.47
N ALA A 227 19.55 31.51 19.69
CA ALA A 227 20.76 30.78 20.03
C ALA A 227 20.73 29.35 19.46
N VAL A 228 21.86 28.90 18.91
CA VAL A 228 21.97 27.51 18.41
C VAL A 228 22.27 26.58 19.58
N GLN A 229 21.33 25.67 19.87
CA GLN A 229 21.44 24.66 20.92
C GLN A 229 20.68 23.38 20.52
N ASP A 230 20.88 22.31 21.29
CA ASP A 230 20.06 21.09 21.16
C ASP A 230 18.70 21.32 21.85
N LEU A 231 17.64 21.49 21.05
CA LEU A 231 16.26 21.64 21.54
C LEU A 231 15.66 20.27 21.95
N ASP A 232 14.65 20.30 22.82
CA ASP A 232 13.69 19.20 22.92
C ASP A 232 12.78 19.21 21.69
N VAL A 233 12.34 18.03 21.21
CA VAL A 233 11.25 17.90 20.24
C VAL A 233 10.26 16.83 20.70
N TRP A 234 8.96 17.16 20.73
CA TRP A 234 7.92 16.30 21.26
C TRP A 234 6.78 16.06 20.26
N ASP A 235 5.58 16.55 20.56
CA ASP A 235 4.37 16.40 19.76
C ASP A 235 4.63 16.72 18.30
N SER A 236 4.28 15.80 17.42
CA SER A 236 4.55 15.92 16.00
C SER A 236 3.48 15.28 15.15
N TRP A 237 3.32 15.81 13.93
CA TRP A 237 2.34 15.37 12.95
C TRP A 237 2.90 15.55 11.54
N ALA A 238 2.61 14.58 10.67
CA ALA A 238 2.92 14.71 9.26
C ALA A 238 2.09 15.82 8.59
N LEU A 239 2.62 16.34 7.49
CA LEU A 239 1.79 16.85 6.40
C LEU A 239 1.06 15.64 5.79
N GLN A 240 -0.27 15.62 5.85
CA GLN A 240 -1.08 14.47 5.40
C GLN A 240 -2.03 14.83 4.25
N ASP A 241 -2.47 13.83 3.49
CA ASP A 241 -3.66 13.97 2.65
C ASP A 241 -4.92 13.88 3.54
N ALA A 242 -5.73 14.93 3.57
CA ALA A 242 -6.89 14.99 4.46
C ALA A 242 -7.99 13.93 4.18
N LYS A 243 -8.01 13.27 3.01
CA LYS A 243 -9.04 12.29 2.63
C LYS A 243 -8.70 10.87 3.08
N THR A 244 -7.42 10.58 3.19
CA THR A 244 -6.88 9.23 3.44
C THR A 244 -6.05 9.16 4.71
N GLY A 245 -5.56 10.29 5.25
CA GLY A 245 -4.68 10.37 6.42
C GLY A 245 -3.22 9.98 6.15
N VAL A 246 -2.84 9.55 4.95
CA VAL A 246 -1.46 9.12 4.67
C VAL A 246 -0.50 10.32 4.66
N THR A 247 0.75 10.10 5.07
CA THR A 247 1.83 11.10 4.97
C THR A 247 2.02 11.51 3.50
N ALA A 248 1.91 12.81 3.22
CA ALA A 248 1.93 13.35 1.87
C ALA A 248 3.36 13.54 1.34
N ASN A 249 3.61 13.01 0.15
CA ASN A 249 4.83 13.23 -0.62
C ASN A 249 4.83 14.64 -1.25
N TYR A 250 5.29 15.64 -0.51
CA TYR A 250 5.34 17.03 -0.97
C TYR A 250 6.62 17.27 -1.79
N HIS A 251 6.49 17.22 -3.12
CA HIS A 251 7.60 17.45 -4.08
C HIS A 251 8.86 16.61 -3.82
N GLY A 252 8.69 15.35 -3.40
CA GLY A 252 9.78 14.44 -3.07
C GLY A 252 10.23 14.47 -1.61
N TYR A 253 9.49 15.14 -0.73
CA TYR A 253 9.75 15.24 0.71
C TYR A 253 8.62 14.68 1.55
N ASN A 254 8.98 14.07 2.68
CA ASN A 254 8.09 13.93 3.82
C ASN A 254 8.31 15.15 4.72
N ILE A 255 7.24 15.88 5.03
CA ILE A 255 7.24 17.05 5.91
C ILE A 255 6.52 16.69 7.21
N VAL A 256 7.10 17.08 8.33
CA VAL A 256 6.56 16.91 9.68
C VAL A 256 6.62 18.24 10.40
N PHE A 257 5.53 18.61 11.05
CA PHE A 257 5.52 19.73 12.00
C PHE A 257 5.69 19.16 13.39
N ALA A 258 6.46 19.84 14.24
CA ALA A 258 6.72 19.39 15.59
C ALA A 258 6.81 20.57 16.57
N LEU A 259 6.36 20.34 17.81
CA LEU A 259 6.65 21.23 18.92
C LEU A 259 8.10 21.03 19.38
N ALA A 260 8.82 22.13 19.52
CA ALA A 260 10.18 22.16 20.04
C ALA A 260 10.47 23.46 20.80
N GLY A 261 11.53 23.42 21.60
CA GLY A 261 12.00 24.53 22.44
C GLY A 261 13.18 24.12 23.34
N SER A 262 13.74 25.09 24.05
CA SER A 262 14.84 24.90 25.01
C SER A 262 14.50 23.87 26.11
N PRO A 263 15.33 22.83 26.34
CA PRO A 263 15.14 21.88 27.44
C PRO A 263 15.40 22.50 28.84
N LYS A 264 15.53 23.83 28.93
CA LYS A 264 15.78 24.59 30.17
C LYS A 264 14.65 25.55 30.52
N GLU A 265 13.67 25.72 29.63
CA GLU A 265 12.60 26.72 29.75
C GLU A 265 11.24 26.07 29.45
N ASP A 266 10.45 25.72 30.47
CA ASP A 266 9.17 24.99 30.31
C ASP A 266 8.17 25.68 29.37
N ASN A 267 8.28 27.01 29.23
CA ASN A 267 7.41 27.86 28.40
C ASN A 267 7.92 28.10 26.97
N ASP A 268 9.04 27.51 26.58
CA ASP A 268 9.55 27.55 25.21
C ASP A 268 8.83 26.47 24.38
N GLN A 269 7.78 26.86 23.64
CA GLN A 269 6.90 25.92 22.94
C GLN A 269 6.42 26.51 21.60
N HIS A 270 7.14 26.16 20.53
CA HIS A 270 6.93 26.70 19.18
C HIS A 270 6.91 25.59 18.12
N ILE A 271 6.19 25.82 17.02
CA ILE A 271 6.09 24.86 15.91
C ILE A 271 7.27 25.06 14.95
N TYR A 272 8.07 24.01 14.77
CA TYR A 272 9.12 23.92 13.76
C TYR A 272 8.67 23.03 12.60
N MET A 273 9.21 23.26 11.41
CA MET A 273 9.01 22.38 10.25
C MET A 273 10.25 21.53 10.00
N LEU A 274 10.09 20.22 10.18
CA LEU A 274 11.07 19.18 9.89
C LEU A 274 10.80 18.56 8.52
N TYR A 275 11.84 18.13 7.82
CA TYR A 275 11.69 17.43 6.56
C TYR A 275 12.80 16.41 6.28
N THR A 276 12.46 15.37 5.54
CA THR A 276 13.39 14.40 4.94
C THR A 276 12.92 14.04 3.53
N LYS A 277 13.72 13.34 2.72
CA LYS A 277 13.25 12.85 1.41
C LYS A 277 12.19 11.77 1.59
N ASN A 278 11.19 11.73 0.71
CA ASN A 278 10.15 10.69 0.80
C ASN A 278 10.79 9.29 0.70
N GLY A 279 10.39 8.40 1.60
CA GLY A 279 10.92 7.04 1.74
C GLY A 279 12.24 6.91 2.51
N ASP A 280 12.86 8.03 2.91
CA ASP A 280 14.10 8.03 3.70
C ASP A 280 13.79 7.78 5.19
N THR A 281 14.44 6.76 5.78
CA THR A 281 14.26 6.35 7.18
C THR A 281 15.47 6.66 8.07
N ALA A 282 16.46 7.42 7.59
CA ALA A 282 17.66 7.75 8.39
C ALA A 282 17.44 8.96 9.30
N ILE A 283 17.61 8.80 10.63
CA ILE A 283 17.46 9.91 11.60
C ILE A 283 18.40 11.09 11.27
N ASN A 284 19.60 10.81 10.73
CA ASN A 284 20.59 11.84 10.38
C ASN A 284 20.25 12.62 9.10
N ASN A 285 19.29 12.16 8.28
CA ASN A 285 18.92 12.82 7.02
C ASN A 285 17.78 13.84 7.20
N TRP A 286 17.12 13.83 8.36
CA TRP A 286 16.18 14.89 8.74
C TRP A 286 16.87 16.25 8.79
N LYS A 287 16.15 17.27 8.33
CA LYS A 287 16.54 18.68 8.37
C LYS A 287 15.45 19.49 9.03
N ASN A 288 15.84 20.62 9.60
CA ASN A 288 14.94 21.61 10.18
C ASN A 288 14.94 22.85 9.29
N ALA A 289 13.75 23.37 8.96
CA ALA A 289 13.55 24.58 8.17
C ALA A 289 13.39 25.84 9.05
N GLY A 290 13.48 25.70 10.37
CA GLY A 290 13.25 26.74 11.37
C GLY A 290 11.83 26.75 11.94
N PRO A 291 11.56 27.65 12.90
CA PRO A 291 10.22 27.87 13.44
C PRO A 291 9.29 28.44 12.36
N VAL A 292 8.09 27.86 12.23
CA VAL A 292 7.12 28.20 11.16
C VAL A 292 6.72 29.68 11.18
N PHE A 293 6.61 30.26 12.37
CA PHE A 293 6.22 31.65 12.60
C PHE A 293 7.43 32.62 12.70
N GLY A 294 8.65 32.11 12.53
CA GLY A 294 9.89 32.90 12.58
C GLY A 294 10.48 33.05 13.99
N PHE A 295 11.52 33.88 14.07
CA PHE A 295 12.32 34.14 15.27
C PHE A 295 11.86 35.38 16.05
N ASN A 296 12.35 35.54 17.28
CA ASN A 296 11.92 36.54 18.27
C ASN A 296 10.49 36.26 18.78
N ALA A 297 10.15 34.98 18.96
CA ALA A 297 8.91 34.57 19.60
C ALA A 297 8.86 35.06 21.06
N LEU A 298 7.65 35.30 21.57
CA LEU A 298 7.44 35.81 22.92
C LEU A 298 7.06 34.67 23.86
N TRP A 299 7.64 34.66 25.07
CA TRP A 299 7.36 33.67 26.12
C TRP A 299 5.86 33.56 26.46
N ASP A 300 5.09 34.63 26.26
CA ASP A 300 3.65 34.69 26.52
C ASP A 300 2.78 34.31 25.31
N LYS A 301 3.39 33.86 24.19
CA LYS A 301 2.74 33.56 22.90
C LYS A 301 3.28 32.26 22.30
N GLN A 302 2.82 31.14 22.83
CA GLN A 302 3.19 29.79 22.39
C GLN A 302 2.36 29.31 21.19
N GLN A 303 2.87 28.29 20.50
CA GLN A 303 2.12 27.53 19.50
C GLN A 303 2.16 26.05 19.89
N TRP A 304 0.99 25.46 20.05
CA TRP A 304 0.76 24.08 20.48
C TRP A 304 0.16 23.25 19.33
N SER A 305 -0.02 21.95 19.58
CA SER A 305 -0.25 20.90 18.59
C SER A 305 -1.48 21.05 17.69
N GLY A 306 -1.52 20.25 16.61
CA GLY A 306 -2.58 20.24 15.60
C GLY A 306 -2.29 19.29 14.43
N SER A 307 -2.53 19.74 13.19
CA SER A 307 -2.38 18.95 11.97
C SER A 307 -2.06 19.81 10.73
N ALA A 308 -1.64 19.20 9.62
CA ALA A 308 -1.40 19.94 8.37
C ALA A 308 -1.81 19.14 7.13
N THR A 309 -2.36 19.82 6.12
CA THR A 309 -2.72 19.23 4.81
C THR A 309 -2.28 20.10 3.65
N VAL A 310 -2.04 19.49 2.49
CA VAL A 310 -1.85 20.22 1.22
C VAL A 310 -3.20 20.73 0.73
N ASN A 311 -3.21 21.91 0.10
CA ASN A 311 -4.35 22.52 -0.56
C ASN A 311 -4.30 22.37 -2.09
N ASP A 312 -5.43 22.58 -2.77
CA ASP A 312 -5.56 22.53 -4.23
C ASP A 312 -4.65 23.55 -4.98
N ASP A 313 -4.12 24.56 -4.28
CA ASP A 313 -3.20 25.58 -4.79
C ASP A 313 -1.72 25.31 -4.44
N ASP A 314 -1.39 24.09 -4.00
CA ASP A 314 -0.06 23.63 -3.58
C ASP A 314 0.51 24.32 -2.32
N SER A 315 -0.27 25.18 -1.66
CA SER A 315 0.05 25.68 -0.32
C SER A 315 -0.21 24.61 0.75
N ILE A 316 0.44 24.75 1.90
CA ILE A 316 0.13 23.93 3.09
C ILE A 316 -0.82 24.70 3.99
N GLN A 317 -1.94 24.09 4.38
CA GLN A 317 -2.76 24.58 5.48
C GLN A 317 -2.30 23.92 6.78
N LEU A 318 -1.85 24.76 7.71
CA LEU A 318 -1.55 24.37 9.09
C LEU A 318 -2.77 24.67 9.96
N PHE A 319 -3.20 23.70 10.76
CA PHE A 319 -4.14 23.87 11.87
C PHE A 319 -3.37 23.61 13.16
N TYR A 320 -3.50 24.50 14.12
CA TYR A 320 -2.67 24.47 15.33
C TYR A 320 -3.38 25.18 16.49
N THR A 321 -2.81 25.08 17.68
CA THR A 321 -3.36 25.72 18.88
C THR A 321 -2.54 26.96 19.24
N LYS A 322 -3.19 28.14 19.33
CA LYS A 322 -2.52 29.38 19.75
C LYS A 322 -2.74 29.58 21.25
N THR A 323 -1.65 29.63 22.03
CA THR A 323 -1.69 29.57 23.50
C THR A 323 -1.05 30.79 24.14
N ASP A 324 -1.82 31.57 24.91
CA ASP A 324 -1.29 32.73 25.65
C ASP A 324 -1.01 32.38 27.11
N GLN A 325 0.22 32.65 27.57
CA GLN A 325 0.65 32.45 28.97
C GLN A 325 0.52 33.74 29.80
N PRO A 326 0.49 33.66 31.16
CA PRO A 326 0.52 32.49 32.03
C PRO A 326 -0.88 31.91 32.33
N ARG A 327 -1.85 32.10 31.42
CA ARG A 327 -3.23 31.66 31.59
C ARG A 327 -3.61 30.46 30.70
N THR A 328 -2.65 29.90 29.96
CA THR A 328 -2.82 28.79 29.00
C THR A 328 -4.08 28.95 28.12
N VAL A 329 -4.29 30.14 27.55
CA VAL A 329 -5.48 30.43 26.73
C VAL A 329 -5.36 29.76 25.37
N GLN A 330 -5.84 28.52 25.28
CA GLN A 330 -5.86 27.71 24.06
C GLN A 330 -7.01 28.15 23.14
N ARG A 331 -6.72 28.34 21.86
CA ARG A 331 -7.70 28.61 20.79
C ARG A 331 -7.30 27.85 19.53
N LEU A 332 -8.26 27.18 18.89
CA LEU A 332 -8.01 26.53 17.59
C LEU A 332 -7.73 27.62 16.56
N SER A 333 -6.62 27.49 15.84
CA SER A 333 -6.09 28.49 14.91
C SER A 333 -5.64 27.86 13.60
N THR A 334 -5.48 28.66 12.56
CA THR A 334 -4.97 28.20 11.26
C THR A 334 -4.05 29.23 10.62
N ALA A 335 -3.11 28.75 9.82
CA ALA A 335 -2.28 29.59 8.96
C ALA A 335 -2.02 28.89 7.61
N ASN A 336 -1.86 29.68 6.56
CA ASN A 336 -1.57 29.21 5.21
C ASN A 336 -0.10 29.47 4.84
N LEU A 337 0.65 28.40 4.58
CA LEU A 337 2.09 28.44 4.36
C LEU A 337 2.40 28.43 2.85
N SER A 338 3.00 29.51 2.36
CA SER A 338 3.58 29.56 1.02
C SER A 338 4.96 28.93 1.05
N MET A 339 5.17 27.86 0.27
CA MET A 339 6.39 27.06 0.31
C MET A 339 7.38 27.42 -0.82
N ALA A 340 8.64 27.06 -0.63
CA ALA A 340 9.60 26.91 -1.73
C ALA A 340 10.43 25.65 -1.52
N TYR A 341 10.69 24.94 -2.61
CA TYR A 341 11.37 23.65 -2.63
C TYR A 341 12.36 23.55 -3.80
N THR A 342 13.32 22.63 -3.65
CA THR A 342 14.40 22.31 -4.60
C THR A 342 14.72 20.83 -4.49
N ASP A 343 15.72 20.33 -5.22
CA ASP A 343 16.20 18.95 -5.05
C ASP A 343 16.82 18.67 -3.67
N THR A 344 17.24 19.70 -2.92
CA THR A 344 18.04 19.55 -1.68
C THR A 344 17.43 20.19 -0.43
N GLU A 345 16.45 21.08 -0.56
CA GLU A 345 15.86 21.90 0.51
C GLU A 345 14.35 22.16 0.26
N VAL A 346 13.55 22.18 1.32
CA VAL A 346 12.18 22.76 1.35
C VAL A 346 12.01 23.65 2.58
N ARG A 347 11.31 24.78 2.44
CA ARG A 347 11.09 25.76 3.52
C ARG A 347 9.76 26.51 3.37
N VAL A 348 9.26 27.03 4.49
CA VAL A 348 8.24 28.09 4.49
C VAL A 348 8.90 29.38 3.97
N THR A 349 8.23 30.10 3.07
CA THR A 349 8.66 31.43 2.59
C THR A 349 7.81 32.57 3.11
N LYS A 350 6.54 32.29 3.43
CA LYS A 350 5.60 33.25 3.98
C LYS A 350 4.47 32.53 4.72
N VAL A 351 4.15 33.03 5.90
CA VAL A 351 2.90 32.73 6.60
C VAL A 351 1.84 33.73 6.14
N ASN A 352 0.68 33.24 5.71
CA ASN A 352 -0.47 34.02 5.31
C ASN A 352 -1.67 33.63 6.17
N ASN A 353 -2.66 34.51 6.29
CA ASN A 353 -3.97 34.18 6.83
C ASN A 353 -3.94 33.53 8.23
N ASP A 354 -2.92 33.86 9.05
CA ASP A 354 -2.84 33.42 10.44
C ASP A 354 -3.98 34.06 11.24
N HIS A 355 -4.90 33.23 11.73
CA HIS A 355 -6.02 33.69 12.56
C HIS A 355 -6.59 32.59 13.46
N GLU A 356 -7.33 33.03 14.47
CA GLU A 356 -8.10 32.17 15.37
C GLU A 356 -9.38 31.70 14.65
N LEU A 357 -9.68 30.40 14.71
CA LEU A 357 -10.87 29.77 14.14
C LEU A 357 -11.98 29.59 15.18
N PHE A 358 -11.64 29.10 16.38
CA PHE A 358 -12.62 28.68 17.38
C PHE A 358 -12.11 28.82 18.81
N THR A 359 -13.03 29.18 19.73
CA THR A 359 -12.73 29.60 21.11
C THR A 359 -13.66 28.95 22.15
N GLY A 360 -14.37 27.88 21.77
CA GLY A 360 -15.56 27.39 22.48
C GLY A 360 -16.82 28.19 22.10
N ASP A 361 -17.99 27.59 22.31
CA ASP A 361 -19.31 28.12 21.94
C ASP A 361 -20.32 28.18 23.09
N GLU A 362 -19.90 27.82 24.31
CA GLU A 362 -20.69 27.79 25.55
C GLU A 362 -21.71 26.64 25.63
N GLU A 363 -22.32 26.25 24.50
CA GLU A 363 -23.33 25.19 24.38
C GLU A 363 -22.71 23.80 24.22
N HIS A 364 -22.00 23.53 23.11
CA HIS A 364 -21.36 22.23 22.87
C HIS A 364 -20.00 22.07 23.56
N TYR A 365 -19.19 23.14 23.58
CA TYR A 365 -17.81 23.14 24.10
C TYR A 365 -17.58 24.28 25.12
N GLN A 366 -16.79 23.98 26.15
CA GLN A 366 -16.41 24.94 27.18
C GLN A 366 -15.65 26.13 26.58
N THR A 367 -15.90 27.32 27.11
CA THR A 367 -15.18 28.55 26.81
C THR A 367 -14.22 28.90 27.95
N LEU A 368 -13.19 29.70 27.63
CA LEU A 368 -12.30 30.29 28.64
C LEU A 368 -13.08 31.03 29.74
N GLN A 369 -14.19 31.69 29.38
CA GLN A 369 -15.01 32.46 30.34
C GLN A 369 -15.75 31.52 31.31
N GLN A 370 -16.37 30.45 30.84
CA GLN A 370 -17.00 29.43 31.70
C GLN A 370 -16.00 28.81 32.68
N TRP A 371 -14.76 28.55 32.25
CA TRP A 371 -13.70 28.03 33.12
C TRP A 371 -13.24 29.04 34.18
N ILE A 372 -13.10 30.31 33.81
CA ILE A 372 -12.83 31.40 34.76
C ILE A 372 -13.95 31.51 35.80
N ASP A 373 -15.21 31.49 35.36
CA ASP A 373 -16.39 31.60 36.24
C ASP A 373 -16.62 30.32 37.08
N ALA A 374 -16.20 29.15 36.57
CA ALA A 374 -16.16 27.88 37.33
C ALA A 374 -15.04 27.84 38.39
N GLY A 375 -14.24 28.91 38.50
CA GLY A 375 -13.26 29.14 39.56
C GLY A 375 -11.81 28.89 39.17
N TYR A 376 -11.50 28.73 37.88
CA TYR A 376 -10.12 28.67 37.36
C TYR A 376 -9.26 27.55 38.01
N TYR A 377 -7.93 27.61 37.88
CA TYR A 377 -6.99 26.61 38.41
C TYR A 377 -7.18 26.26 39.89
N ASP A 378 -7.63 27.19 40.74
CA ASP A 378 -7.86 26.94 42.17
C ASP A 378 -8.86 25.79 42.42
N THR A 379 -9.83 25.65 41.52
CA THR A 379 -10.84 24.57 41.57
C THR A 379 -10.38 23.24 40.99
N GLY A 380 -9.15 23.15 40.45
CA GLY A 380 -8.60 21.92 39.87
C GLY A 380 -9.26 21.49 38.56
N ASP A 381 -9.80 22.47 37.84
CA ASP A 381 -10.55 22.38 36.57
C ASP A 381 -9.59 22.62 35.39
N ASN A 382 -9.62 21.76 34.36
CA ASN A 382 -8.65 21.77 33.27
C ASN A 382 -9.29 22.19 31.94
N PHE A 383 -9.25 23.49 31.62
CA PHE A 383 -9.71 23.99 30.32
C PHE A 383 -8.80 23.50 29.18
N THR A 384 -9.40 22.84 28.20
CA THR A 384 -8.76 22.37 26.98
C THR A 384 -9.50 22.87 25.74
N LEU A 385 -8.74 23.28 24.71
CA LEU A 385 -9.27 23.60 23.38
C LEU A 385 -8.14 23.55 22.35
N ARG A 386 -7.67 22.33 22.04
CA ARG A 386 -6.40 22.11 21.34
C ARG A 386 -6.45 20.96 20.33
N ASP A 387 -5.31 20.69 19.71
CA ASP A 387 -5.03 19.55 18.84
C ASP A 387 -6.00 19.40 17.64
N PRO A 388 -6.23 20.45 16.82
CA PRO A 388 -7.12 20.37 15.67
C PRO A 388 -6.56 19.45 14.56
N HIS A 389 -7.18 18.28 14.38
CA HIS A 389 -6.89 17.28 13.35
C HIS A 389 -7.82 17.40 12.13
N VAL A 390 -7.21 17.64 10.97
CA VAL A 390 -7.90 17.86 9.71
C VAL A 390 -8.26 16.56 8.98
N ILE A 391 -9.53 16.45 8.59
CA ILE A 391 -10.07 15.36 7.77
C ILE A 391 -11.02 15.93 6.71
N GLU A 392 -11.07 15.32 5.53
CA GLU A 392 -11.94 15.72 4.41
C GLU A 392 -12.79 14.55 3.92
N VAL A 393 -14.11 14.67 4.08
CA VAL A 393 -15.09 13.63 3.76
C VAL A 393 -16.07 14.17 2.72
N ASN A 394 -16.24 13.43 1.61
CA ASN A 394 -17.09 13.83 0.47
C ASN A 394 -16.78 15.22 -0.14
N GLY A 395 -15.57 15.75 0.06
CA GLY A 395 -15.16 17.09 -0.37
C GLY A 395 -15.48 18.20 0.63
N GLU A 396 -15.94 17.86 1.84
CA GLU A 396 -16.15 18.79 2.95
C GLU A 396 -15.08 18.56 4.02
N ARG A 397 -14.43 19.64 4.49
CA ARG A 397 -13.29 19.58 5.42
C ARG A 397 -13.76 19.86 6.85
N TYR A 398 -13.25 19.10 7.80
CA TYR A 398 -13.58 19.15 9.22
C TYR A 398 -12.31 19.24 10.07
N LEU A 399 -12.45 19.71 11.31
CA LEU A 399 -11.47 19.53 12.37
C LEU A 399 -12.10 18.73 13.49
N ALA A 400 -11.46 17.63 13.89
CA ALA A 400 -11.64 17.04 15.22
C ALA A 400 -10.63 17.67 16.19
N PHE A 401 -10.93 17.79 17.48
CA PHE A 401 -10.07 18.51 18.43
C PHE A 401 -10.34 18.07 19.87
N GLU A 402 -9.36 18.25 20.77
CA GLU A 402 -9.58 18.12 22.21
C GLU A 402 -10.28 19.37 22.75
N SER A 403 -11.32 19.19 23.56
CA SER A 403 -11.88 20.25 24.39
C SER A 403 -12.57 19.69 25.64
N ASN A 404 -13.36 20.51 26.34
CA ASN A 404 -14.26 20.10 27.43
C ASN A 404 -15.71 20.33 26.99
N THR A 405 -16.67 19.60 27.55
CA THR A 405 -18.09 19.79 27.21
C THR A 405 -18.62 21.16 27.64
N GLY A 406 -19.50 21.74 26.84
CA GLY A 406 -20.28 22.94 27.17
C GLY A 406 -21.53 22.62 28.01
N THR A 407 -22.46 23.58 28.06
CA THR A 407 -23.67 23.50 28.90
C THR A 407 -24.63 22.37 28.57
N GLU A 408 -24.59 21.77 27.37
CA GLU A 408 -25.42 20.59 27.02
C GLU A 408 -25.21 19.41 27.99
N ASN A 409 -23.97 19.19 28.44
CA ASN A 409 -23.60 18.10 29.34
C ASN A 409 -22.37 18.51 30.17
N TYR A 410 -22.51 19.57 30.97
CA TYR A 410 -21.39 20.22 31.65
C TYR A 410 -20.77 19.37 32.79
N GLN A 411 -19.60 19.80 33.27
CA GLN A 411 -19.06 19.38 34.57
C GLN A 411 -20.10 19.61 35.70
N SER A 412 -20.12 18.74 36.71
CA SER A 412 -21.16 18.75 37.74
C SER A 412 -20.66 18.24 39.09
N ASP A 413 -21.07 18.91 40.16
CA ASP A 413 -20.83 18.48 41.55
C ASP A 413 -21.38 17.07 41.85
N ASP A 414 -22.40 16.63 41.11
CA ASP A 414 -23.06 15.33 41.28
C ASP A 414 -22.59 14.27 40.25
N ALA A 415 -21.57 14.56 39.41
CA ALA A 415 -21.12 13.66 38.34
C ALA A 415 -20.69 12.26 38.85
N VAL A 416 -20.13 12.20 40.07
CA VAL A 416 -19.74 10.96 40.77
C VAL A 416 -20.92 10.04 41.11
N ASP A 417 -22.16 10.56 41.10
CA ASP A 417 -23.37 9.78 41.41
C ASP A 417 -24.05 9.22 40.16
N ASN A 418 -23.60 9.58 38.94
CA ASN A 418 -24.11 9.02 37.70
C ASN A 418 -23.51 7.64 37.40
N MET A 419 -24.32 6.58 37.57
CA MET A 419 -23.91 5.19 37.31
C MET A 419 -23.52 4.91 35.85
N ASP A 420 -24.09 5.64 34.88
CA ASP A 420 -23.83 5.39 33.46
C ASP A 420 -22.38 5.76 33.04
N TYR A 421 -21.68 6.58 33.84
CA TYR A 421 -20.27 6.93 33.63
C TYR A 421 -19.31 5.82 34.07
N TYR A 422 -19.77 4.77 34.76
CA TYR A 422 -18.88 3.72 35.28
C TYR A 422 -18.66 2.53 34.34
N GLY A 423 -19.64 2.16 33.51
CA GLY A 423 -19.46 1.27 32.34
C GLY A 423 -19.24 -0.24 32.59
N GLY A 424 -19.18 -0.69 33.85
CA GLY A 424 -19.05 -2.11 34.23
C GLY A 424 -20.36 -2.75 34.69
N THR A 425 -20.28 -3.82 35.50
CA THR A 425 -21.46 -4.40 36.20
C THR A 425 -21.89 -3.52 37.36
N ASP A 426 -23.13 -3.67 37.84
CA ASP A 426 -23.67 -2.91 38.98
C ASP A 426 -22.75 -2.96 40.23
N GLU A 427 -22.17 -4.12 40.54
CA GLU A 427 -21.25 -4.29 41.67
C GLU A 427 -19.92 -3.57 41.43
N PHE A 428 -19.39 -3.61 40.21
CA PHE A 428 -18.18 -2.89 39.83
C PHE A 428 -18.42 -1.37 39.89
N ASN A 429 -19.52 -0.90 39.33
CA ASN A 429 -19.89 0.52 39.27
C ASN A 429 -20.05 1.11 40.68
N GLN A 430 -20.76 0.41 41.57
CA GLN A 430 -20.88 0.80 42.98
C GLN A 430 -19.51 0.83 43.69
N THR A 431 -18.65 -0.18 43.47
CA THR A 431 -17.32 -0.25 44.08
C THR A 431 -16.40 0.87 43.59
N ALA A 432 -16.44 1.18 42.30
CA ALA A 432 -15.69 2.27 41.68
C ALA A 432 -16.15 3.65 42.18
N ARG A 433 -17.47 3.86 42.35
CA ARG A 433 -18.03 5.06 42.99
C ARG A 433 -17.59 5.20 44.44
N GLU A 434 -17.72 4.15 45.26
CA GLU A 434 -17.27 4.17 46.66
C GLU A 434 -15.77 4.47 46.78
N THR A 435 -14.95 3.91 45.89
CA THR A 435 -13.51 4.20 45.80
C THR A 435 -13.24 5.67 45.43
N THR A 436 -14.02 6.23 44.50
CA THR A 436 -13.91 7.64 44.08
C THR A 436 -14.32 8.59 45.21
N LEU A 437 -15.44 8.32 45.89
CA LEU A 437 -15.93 9.09 47.04
C LEU A 437 -14.98 9.05 48.24
N ALA A 438 -14.32 7.91 48.49
CA ALA A 438 -13.36 7.76 49.58
C ALA A 438 -12.05 8.54 49.37
N ASN A 439 -11.74 8.93 48.13
CA ASN A 439 -10.53 9.68 47.78
C ASN A 439 -10.87 11.14 47.44
N ALA A 440 -10.67 12.06 48.39
CA ALA A 440 -10.99 13.47 48.23
C ALA A 440 -10.36 14.15 46.99
N ALA A 441 -9.20 13.69 46.52
CA ALA A 441 -8.58 14.23 45.31
C ALA A 441 -9.26 13.71 44.04
N LYS A 442 -9.55 12.41 43.96
CA LYS A 442 -10.31 11.84 42.82
C LYS A 442 -11.77 12.31 42.81
N LEU A 443 -12.37 12.56 43.97
CA LEU A 443 -13.69 13.21 44.07
C LEU A 443 -13.67 14.67 43.59
N LYS A 444 -12.65 15.47 43.98
CA LYS A 444 -12.49 16.83 43.44
C LYS A 444 -12.36 16.81 41.90
N LEU A 445 -11.59 15.85 41.37
CA LEU A 445 -11.41 15.65 39.94
C LEU A 445 -12.70 15.21 39.25
N SER A 446 -13.44 14.24 39.79
CA SER A 446 -14.70 13.73 39.21
C SER A 446 -15.76 14.83 39.04
N LYS A 447 -15.79 15.81 39.95
CA LYS A 447 -16.69 16.97 39.88
C LYS A 447 -16.37 17.96 38.74
N LYS A 448 -15.14 17.89 38.21
CA LYS A 448 -14.60 18.79 37.17
C LYS A 448 -14.48 18.09 35.82
N ALA A 449 -13.95 16.87 35.80
CA ALA A 449 -13.74 16.01 34.64
C ALA A 449 -14.89 16.06 33.62
N ASN A 450 -14.66 16.71 32.48
CA ASN A 450 -15.58 16.74 31.36
C ASN A 450 -14.88 16.85 29.99
N GLY A 451 -13.67 16.28 29.87
CA GLY A 451 -12.91 16.22 28.61
C GLY A 451 -13.70 15.58 27.45
N ALA A 452 -13.49 16.05 26.23
CA ALA A 452 -14.30 15.76 25.05
C ALA A 452 -13.46 15.79 23.77
N ILE A 453 -13.83 14.99 22.77
CA ILE A 453 -13.34 15.14 21.39
C ILE A 453 -14.44 15.80 20.57
N GLY A 454 -14.19 17.03 20.14
CA GLY A 454 -15.12 17.83 19.36
C GLY A 454 -15.04 17.61 17.85
N LEU A 455 -16.02 18.17 17.14
CA LEU A 455 -16.06 18.23 15.68
C LEU A 455 -16.60 19.57 15.21
N VAL A 456 -15.90 20.22 14.27
CA VAL A 456 -16.37 21.39 13.52
C VAL A 456 -16.17 21.18 12.02
N LYS A 457 -17.07 21.73 11.21
CA LYS A 457 -16.96 21.78 9.75
C LYS A 457 -16.41 23.14 9.31
N LEU A 458 -15.43 23.10 8.42
CA LEU A 458 -14.86 24.29 7.80
C LEU A 458 -15.67 24.72 6.57
N THR A 459 -15.62 26.02 6.29
CA THR A 459 -16.16 26.68 5.09
C THR A 459 -15.19 27.75 4.61
N GLY A 460 -15.50 28.43 3.49
CA GLY A 460 -14.64 29.44 2.89
C GLY A 460 -13.69 28.86 1.83
N GLN A 461 -12.46 29.38 1.75
CA GLN A 461 -11.42 28.86 0.84
C GLN A 461 -10.48 27.93 1.62
N GLN A 462 -9.91 26.90 0.98
CA GLN A 462 -8.99 25.98 1.67
C GLN A 462 -7.78 26.71 2.31
N ASN A 463 -7.30 27.79 1.66
CA ASN A 463 -6.19 28.63 2.10
C ASN A 463 -6.59 29.78 3.05
N ASN A 464 -7.89 29.95 3.33
CA ASN A 464 -8.43 30.89 4.32
C ASN A 464 -9.80 30.37 4.82
N PRO A 465 -9.81 29.27 5.59
CA PRO A 465 -11.04 28.64 6.04
C PRO A 465 -11.61 29.36 7.27
N THR A 466 -12.89 29.17 7.53
CA THR A 466 -13.59 29.61 8.75
C THR A 466 -14.49 28.48 9.26
N ILE A 467 -14.95 28.53 10.52
CA ILE A 467 -15.98 27.60 11.00
C ILE A 467 -17.30 27.86 10.25
N GLY A 468 -17.91 26.81 9.71
CA GLY A 468 -19.18 26.84 8.99
C GLY A 468 -20.32 26.12 9.72
N GLN A 469 -20.01 25.10 10.51
CA GLN A 469 -20.94 24.45 11.44
C GLN A 469 -20.16 23.87 12.64
N ILE A 470 -20.76 23.98 13.82
CA ILE A 470 -20.34 23.30 15.05
C ILE A 470 -21.26 22.09 15.24
N TYR A 471 -20.73 21.01 15.81
CA TYR A 471 -21.47 19.80 16.16
C TYR A 471 -21.29 19.48 17.66
N SER A 472 -22.21 18.71 18.24
CA SER A 472 -22.00 18.13 19.58
C SER A 472 -20.78 17.17 19.57
N PRO A 473 -20.15 16.89 20.73
CA PRO A 473 -18.91 16.09 20.78
C PRO A 473 -19.05 14.67 20.21
N LEU A 474 -17.98 14.14 19.61
CA LEU A 474 -17.90 12.73 19.18
C LEU A 474 -17.59 11.81 20.37
N LEU A 475 -16.73 12.26 21.29
CA LEU A 475 -16.44 11.60 22.56
C LEU A 475 -16.60 12.58 23.72
N ALA A 476 -16.94 12.06 24.92
CA ALA A 476 -16.96 12.81 26.17
C ALA A 476 -16.56 11.92 27.37
N ALA A 477 -15.98 12.49 28.42
CA ALA A 477 -15.42 11.77 29.57
C ALA A 477 -15.92 12.32 30.92
N ASN A 478 -17.14 12.86 30.94
CA ASN A 478 -17.82 13.40 32.12
C ASN A 478 -17.68 12.50 33.35
N GLY A 479 -17.28 13.09 34.48
CA GLY A 479 -17.06 12.39 35.74
C GLY A 479 -15.75 11.59 35.82
N ILE A 480 -15.04 11.38 34.71
CA ILE A 480 -13.99 10.35 34.57
C ILE A 480 -12.59 10.91 34.26
N THR A 481 -12.42 11.77 33.25
CA THR A 481 -11.16 12.47 32.97
C THR A 481 -11.39 13.85 32.37
N ASP A 482 -10.42 14.75 32.58
CA ASP A 482 -10.46 16.17 32.17
C ASP A 482 -9.40 16.49 31.08
N GLU A 483 -8.86 15.45 30.46
CA GLU A 483 -7.75 15.50 29.50
C GLU A 483 -7.80 14.24 28.63
N ILE A 484 -8.01 14.44 27.32
CA ILE A 484 -8.01 13.41 26.28
C ILE A 484 -7.39 14.00 25.00
N GLU A 485 -6.07 13.88 24.90
CA GLU A 485 -5.20 14.66 24.01
C GLU A 485 -5.12 14.07 22.59
N ARG A 486 -4.42 14.75 21.67
CA ARG A 486 -4.05 14.24 20.33
C ARG A 486 -5.19 13.61 19.54
N ALA A 487 -6.33 14.31 19.46
CA ALA A 487 -7.47 13.91 18.63
C ALA A 487 -7.01 13.52 17.21
N ASN A 488 -7.33 12.31 16.75
CA ASN A 488 -6.88 11.81 15.45
C ASN A 488 -7.94 10.91 14.81
N ILE A 489 -8.46 11.27 13.64
CA ILE A 489 -9.41 10.44 12.88
C ILE A 489 -8.72 9.91 11.61
N VAL A 490 -8.58 8.59 11.54
CA VAL A 490 -7.98 7.85 10.43
C VAL A 490 -9.05 7.13 9.61
N PRO A 491 -9.25 7.46 8.32
CA PRO A 491 -10.03 6.66 7.39
C PRO A 491 -9.28 5.37 7.02
N LEU A 492 -9.86 4.20 7.32
CA LEU A 492 -9.27 2.90 6.97
C LEU A 492 -10.37 1.87 6.69
N ASN A 493 -10.20 1.04 5.64
CA ASN A 493 -11.15 -0.02 5.26
C ASN A 493 -12.64 0.42 5.20
N GLY A 494 -12.90 1.64 4.70
CA GLY A 494 -14.25 2.21 4.62
C GLY A 494 -14.88 2.64 5.95
N LYS A 495 -14.10 2.66 7.04
CA LYS A 495 -14.50 3.08 8.40
C LYS A 495 -13.67 4.27 8.86
N TYR A 496 -14.12 4.92 9.92
CA TYR A 496 -13.42 5.99 10.61
C TYR A 496 -12.94 5.48 11.97
N TYR A 497 -11.64 5.53 12.20
CA TYR A 497 -11.04 5.18 13.49
C TYR A 497 -10.62 6.47 14.19
N LEU A 498 -11.25 6.78 15.33
CA LEU A 498 -10.94 7.93 16.16
C LEU A 498 -10.06 7.50 17.33
N PHE A 499 -8.88 8.10 17.43
CA PHE A 499 -7.91 7.91 18.50
C PHE A 499 -7.75 9.18 19.33
N THR A 500 -7.33 9.00 20.58
CA THR A 500 -6.99 10.07 21.53
C THR A 500 -6.08 9.51 22.63
N ASP A 501 -5.11 10.30 23.07
CA ASP A 501 -4.19 9.95 24.15
C ASP A 501 -4.77 10.28 25.52
N THR A 502 -4.36 9.52 26.53
CA THR A 502 -4.81 9.76 27.90
C THR A 502 -3.72 9.47 28.94
N ARG A 503 -3.88 10.10 30.10
CA ARG A 503 -3.03 9.94 31.27
C ARG A 503 -3.90 9.52 32.44
N LEU A 504 -3.72 8.29 32.93
CA LEU A 504 -4.51 7.77 34.05
C LEU A 504 -4.31 8.61 35.34
N SER A 505 -3.17 9.30 35.46
CA SER A 505 -2.90 10.29 36.51
C SER A 505 -3.90 11.47 36.51
N LYS A 506 -4.47 11.84 35.35
CA LYS A 506 -5.48 12.89 35.14
C LYS A 506 -6.94 12.39 35.17
N SER A 507 -7.15 11.09 35.41
CA SER A 507 -8.47 10.48 35.52
C SER A 507 -8.90 10.25 36.98
N VAL A 508 -10.14 9.81 37.22
CA VAL A 508 -10.59 9.30 38.54
C VAL A 508 -9.98 7.94 38.92
N VAL A 509 -9.52 7.16 37.93
CA VAL A 509 -9.08 5.77 38.11
C VAL A 509 -7.75 5.72 38.89
N PRO A 510 -7.59 4.79 39.85
CA PRO A 510 -6.31 4.52 40.51
C PRO A 510 -5.41 3.67 39.60
N THR A 511 -4.15 4.05 39.45
CA THR A 511 -3.13 3.24 38.79
C THR A 511 -2.48 2.25 39.76
N VAL A 512 -1.91 1.17 39.24
CA VAL A 512 -1.08 0.22 40.02
C VAL A 512 0.32 0.78 40.24
N ASP A 513 0.83 1.51 39.25
CA ASP A 513 2.07 2.29 39.29
C ASP A 513 1.71 3.73 38.88
N PRO A 514 2.05 4.77 39.67
CA PRO A 514 1.74 6.16 39.31
C PRO A 514 2.59 6.67 38.13
N ASP A 515 3.78 6.11 37.93
CA ASP A 515 4.80 6.64 37.04
C ASP A 515 4.75 5.95 35.65
N ILE A 516 4.03 4.82 35.53
CA ILE A 516 3.60 4.22 34.25
C ILE A 516 2.08 4.45 34.06
N ASN A 517 1.69 5.61 33.54
CA ASN A 517 0.28 6.06 33.49
C ASN A 517 -0.27 6.47 32.11
N VAL A 518 0.47 6.23 31.01
CA VAL A 518 0.12 6.68 29.65
C VAL A 518 -0.51 5.60 28.78
N GLY A 519 -1.39 6.00 27.85
CA GLY A 519 -1.90 5.12 26.80
C GLY A 519 -2.69 5.86 25.71
N MET A 520 -2.89 5.19 24.57
CA MET A 520 -3.75 5.66 23.48
C MET A 520 -5.06 4.88 23.50
N MET A 521 -6.18 5.60 23.49
CA MET A 521 -7.51 5.05 23.30
C MET A 521 -7.94 5.14 21.85
N GLY A 522 -8.83 4.25 21.41
CA GLY A 522 -9.32 4.19 20.05
C GLY A 522 -10.72 3.60 19.91
N TYR A 523 -11.46 4.14 18.94
CA TYR A 523 -12.86 3.85 18.68
C TYR A 523 -13.09 3.77 17.16
N VAL A 524 -14.12 3.07 16.71
CA VAL A 524 -14.45 2.89 15.29
C VAL A 524 -15.91 3.19 14.98
N SER A 525 -16.17 3.80 13.82
CA SER A 525 -17.51 4.00 13.29
C SER A 525 -17.59 3.80 11.77
N ASP A 526 -18.79 3.51 11.27
CA ASP A 526 -19.14 3.53 9.85
C ASP A 526 -19.43 4.96 9.33
N SER A 527 -19.37 5.97 10.20
CA SER A 527 -19.66 7.38 9.91
C SER A 527 -18.74 8.31 10.69
N LEU A 528 -18.29 9.41 10.07
CA LEU A 528 -17.55 10.49 10.76
C LEU A 528 -18.36 11.05 11.95
N MET A 529 -19.69 11.05 11.83
CA MET A 529 -20.63 11.57 12.84
C MET A 529 -20.93 10.57 13.97
N GLY A 530 -20.27 9.41 13.98
CA GLY A 530 -20.51 8.36 14.98
C GLY A 530 -21.83 7.58 14.76
N PRO A 531 -22.28 6.82 15.77
CA PRO A 531 -21.63 6.61 17.07
C PRO A 531 -20.31 5.85 16.95
N TYR A 532 -19.36 6.15 17.82
CA TYR A 532 -18.05 5.51 17.86
C TYR A 532 -18.05 4.35 18.86
N THR A 533 -17.70 3.14 18.41
CA THR A 533 -17.64 1.92 19.25
C THR A 533 -16.20 1.73 19.76
N PRO A 534 -15.95 1.45 21.06
CA PRO A 534 -14.60 1.22 21.57
C PRO A 534 -13.91 0.03 20.88
N LEU A 535 -12.66 0.21 20.46
CA LEU A 535 -11.82 -0.88 19.96
C LEU A 535 -11.45 -1.84 21.09
N ASN A 536 -11.26 -3.13 20.80
CA ASN A 536 -10.97 -4.16 21.81
C ASN A 536 -12.00 -4.26 22.96
N GLY A 537 -13.22 -3.73 22.76
CA GLY A 537 -14.28 -3.66 23.77
C GLY A 537 -14.11 -2.56 24.82
N SER A 538 -12.89 -2.27 25.27
CA SER A 538 -12.60 -1.23 26.28
C SER A 538 -12.13 0.11 25.72
N GLY A 539 -11.77 0.16 24.44
CA GLY A 539 -11.12 1.30 23.79
C GLY A 539 -9.60 1.37 23.99
N SER A 540 -8.99 0.48 24.80
CA SER A 540 -7.54 0.44 25.01
C SER A 540 -6.83 -0.06 23.74
N VAL A 541 -5.99 0.77 23.11
CA VAL A 541 -5.20 0.39 21.91
C VAL A 541 -3.70 0.35 22.23
N ILE A 542 -3.17 1.33 22.95
CA ILE A 542 -1.75 1.39 23.35
C ILE A 542 -1.63 1.60 24.87
N THR A 543 -0.69 0.92 25.50
CA THR A 543 -0.32 1.08 26.92
C THR A 543 1.19 1.27 27.10
N GLY A 544 1.59 2.29 27.86
CA GLY A 544 2.99 2.57 28.16
C GLY A 544 3.65 1.46 28.98
N THR A 545 4.97 1.28 28.79
CA THR A 545 5.76 0.20 29.42
C THR A 545 6.97 0.69 30.23
N GLN A 546 7.10 2.01 30.41
CA GLN A 546 8.24 2.70 31.01
C GLN A 546 7.80 3.71 32.08
N LEU A 547 8.73 4.03 32.99
CA LEU A 547 8.61 5.13 33.96
C LEU A 547 8.88 6.47 33.27
N ALA A 548 8.28 7.56 33.75
CA ALA A 548 8.37 8.89 33.13
C ALA A 548 9.80 9.49 33.04
N GLU A 549 10.75 9.02 33.85
CA GLU A 549 12.18 9.35 33.79
C GLU A 549 13.00 8.43 32.86
N SER A 550 12.39 7.43 32.22
CA SER A 550 13.09 6.53 31.30
C SER A 550 13.47 7.23 29.99
N ARG A 551 14.69 6.94 29.50
CA ARG A 551 15.13 7.30 28.14
C ARG A 551 14.17 6.78 27.06
N THR A 552 13.48 5.66 27.32
CA THR A 552 12.57 5.02 26.36
C THR A 552 11.10 5.25 26.66
N ASP A 553 10.74 6.10 27.62
CA ASP A 553 9.34 6.52 27.79
C ASP A 553 8.84 7.26 26.54
N THR A 554 7.56 7.12 26.24
CA THR A 554 6.93 7.65 25.03
C THR A 554 5.55 8.23 25.31
N TYR A 555 5.19 9.27 24.58
CA TYR A 555 3.86 9.87 24.63
C TYR A 555 3.52 10.55 23.29
N SER A 556 2.30 11.07 23.19
CA SER A 556 1.83 11.78 22.00
C SER A 556 1.74 10.83 20.80
N TYR A 557 1.11 9.67 21.03
CA TYR A 557 0.92 8.59 20.07
C TYR A 557 0.00 9.07 18.94
N TYR A 558 0.44 8.85 17.70
CA TYR A 558 -0.30 9.29 16.53
C TYR A 558 -0.28 8.20 15.46
N ALA A 559 -1.46 7.64 15.21
CA ALA A 559 -1.69 6.62 14.19
C ALA A 559 -1.76 7.26 12.79
N VAL A 560 -0.97 6.71 11.87
CA VAL A 560 -0.91 7.08 10.45
C VAL A 560 -1.26 5.83 9.63
N PRO A 561 -2.22 5.89 8.68
CA PRO A 561 -2.55 4.75 7.83
C PRO A 561 -1.40 4.42 6.88
N VAL A 562 -1.16 3.12 6.67
CA VAL A 562 -0.08 2.63 5.81
C VAL A 562 -0.57 2.53 4.37
N GLU A 563 0.08 3.24 3.43
CA GLU A 563 -0.28 3.17 2.00
C GLU A 563 -0.20 1.74 1.48
N GLY A 564 -1.25 1.32 0.76
CA GLY A 564 -1.38 -0.04 0.21
C GLY A 564 -1.89 -1.11 1.19
N HIS A 565 -2.15 -0.76 2.45
CA HIS A 565 -2.71 -1.66 3.47
C HIS A 565 -4.07 -1.15 3.97
N ASP A 566 -5.04 -2.05 4.12
CA ASP A 566 -6.35 -1.78 4.72
C ASP A 566 -6.47 -2.33 6.16
N ASP A 567 -5.38 -2.86 6.70
CA ASP A 567 -5.29 -3.49 8.02
C ASP A 567 -4.14 -2.97 8.92
N LEU A 568 -3.30 -2.03 8.45
CA LEU A 568 -2.14 -1.55 9.21
C LEU A 568 -2.17 -0.04 9.51
N LEU A 569 -1.82 0.28 10.75
CA LEU A 569 -1.52 1.62 11.25
C LEU A 569 -0.05 1.69 11.68
N LEU A 570 0.62 2.75 11.27
CA LEU A 570 1.94 3.15 11.73
C LEU A 570 1.77 4.10 12.93
N ILE A 571 2.29 3.71 14.09
CA ILE A 571 2.28 4.55 15.29
C ILE A 571 3.58 5.34 15.36
N THR A 572 3.44 6.65 15.46
CA THR A 572 4.50 7.60 15.78
C THR A 572 4.31 8.16 17.19
N SER A 573 5.37 8.62 17.83
CA SER A 573 5.34 9.27 19.16
C SER A 573 6.65 10.04 19.39
N TYR A 574 6.70 10.86 20.45
CA TYR A 574 7.99 11.30 20.98
C TYR A 574 8.52 10.32 22.03
N MET A 575 9.82 10.40 22.30
CA MET A 575 10.55 9.57 23.26
C MET A 575 11.44 10.43 24.17
N SER A 576 11.56 10.02 25.43
CA SER A 576 12.10 10.81 26.57
C SER A 576 11.23 12.04 26.89
N ASN A 577 10.86 12.21 28.16
CA ASN A 577 10.14 13.42 28.57
C ASN A 577 11.03 14.66 28.61
N ARG A 578 10.39 15.79 28.29
CA ARG A 578 10.97 17.13 28.17
C ARG A 578 11.72 17.59 29.43
N ALA A 579 12.57 18.60 29.26
CA ALA A 579 13.37 19.23 30.29
C ALA A 579 14.36 18.27 30.98
N GLU A 580 15.14 17.55 30.15
CA GLU A 580 16.21 16.63 30.58
C GLU A 580 15.81 15.56 31.61
N LYS A 581 14.52 15.16 31.68
CA LYS A 581 14.04 14.20 32.70
C LYS A 581 14.71 12.83 32.65
N ALA A 582 15.17 12.39 31.48
CA ALA A 582 15.96 11.17 31.32
C ALA A 582 17.45 11.33 31.67
N GLY A 583 17.90 12.57 31.92
CA GLY A 583 19.28 12.96 32.19
C GLY A 583 19.77 14.10 31.28
N VAL A 584 20.83 14.79 31.71
CA VAL A 584 21.43 15.92 30.97
C VAL A 584 21.85 15.50 29.56
N GLY A 585 21.41 16.26 28.54
CA GLY A 585 21.64 15.97 27.13
C GLY A 585 20.81 14.79 26.56
N LEU A 586 19.89 14.21 27.33
CA LEU A 586 18.97 13.15 26.89
C LEU A 586 17.58 13.72 26.56
N ASN A 587 17.60 14.76 25.73
CA ASN A 587 16.45 15.51 25.21
C ASN A 587 15.32 14.63 24.66
N SER A 588 14.09 15.17 24.68
CA SER A 588 12.97 14.65 23.91
C SER A 588 13.33 14.56 22.43
N THR A 589 12.99 13.43 21.81
CA THR A 589 13.36 13.07 20.45
C THR A 589 12.22 12.30 19.77
N VAL A 590 12.25 12.15 18.45
CA VAL A 590 11.29 11.29 17.74
C VAL A 590 11.53 9.82 18.10
N ALA A 591 10.46 9.10 18.48
CA ALA A 591 10.54 7.70 18.88
C ALA A 591 10.81 6.77 17.68
N PRO A 592 11.34 5.56 17.90
CA PRO A 592 11.24 4.46 16.93
C PRO A 592 9.76 4.13 16.70
N SER A 593 9.26 4.39 15.50
CA SER A 593 7.87 4.11 15.15
C SER A 593 7.59 2.60 15.17
N PHE A 594 6.34 2.19 15.40
CA PHE A 594 5.96 0.78 15.39
C PHE A 594 4.61 0.55 14.70
N LEU A 595 4.23 -0.71 14.48
CA LEU A 595 3.00 -1.06 13.77
C LEU A 595 1.91 -1.57 14.72
N VAL A 596 0.68 -1.18 14.44
CA VAL A 596 -0.56 -1.75 15.00
C VAL A 596 -1.36 -2.34 13.84
N GLN A 597 -1.71 -3.63 13.94
CA GLN A 597 -2.64 -4.27 13.03
C GLN A 597 -4.08 -4.08 13.53
N VAL A 598 -5.01 -3.80 12.62
CA VAL A 598 -6.45 -3.83 12.84
C VAL A 598 -6.98 -5.20 12.42
N GLY A 599 -7.80 -5.82 13.25
CA GLY A 599 -8.38 -7.13 12.99
C GLY A 599 -9.38 -7.12 11.84
N ALA A 600 -9.60 -8.29 11.23
CA ALA A 600 -10.53 -8.46 10.10
C ALA A 600 -12.02 -8.24 10.45
N ASP A 601 -12.35 -7.95 11.71
CA ASP A 601 -13.65 -7.48 12.16
C ASP A 601 -13.80 -5.95 12.15
N GLY A 602 -12.70 -5.21 11.96
CA GLY A 602 -12.60 -3.76 12.06
C GLY A 602 -12.83 -3.22 13.48
N LYS A 603 -12.68 -4.07 14.51
CA LYS A 603 -12.98 -3.73 15.92
C LYS A 603 -11.90 -4.14 16.91
N THR A 604 -11.05 -5.10 16.56
CA THR A 604 -9.88 -5.48 17.34
C THR A 604 -8.62 -4.81 16.79
N THR A 605 -7.61 -4.63 17.65
CA THR A 605 -6.26 -4.17 17.26
C THR A 605 -5.19 -4.98 17.98
N LYS A 606 -3.99 -5.01 17.42
CA LYS A 606 -2.81 -5.64 18.03
C LYS A 606 -1.53 -4.87 17.71
N VAL A 607 -0.78 -4.49 18.74
CA VAL A 607 0.61 -4.03 18.59
C VAL A 607 1.49 -5.17 18.06
N LEU A 608 2.37 -4.85 17.10
CA LEU A 608 3.30 -5.79 16.48
C LEU A 608 4.74 -5.53 16.97
N ASP A 609 5.56 -6.58 17.06
CA ASP A 609 6.99 -6.53 17.41
C ASP A 609 7.90 -5.85 16.34
N THR A 610 7.31 -5.02 15.47
CA THR A 610 7.98 -4.35 14.35
C THR A 610 8.41 -2.93 14.76
N VAL A 611 9.64 -2.83 15.29
CA VAL A 611 10.28 -1.55 15.66
C VAL A 611 11.02 -0.97 14.47
N LEU A 612 10.61 0.20 14.00
CA LEU A 612 11.18 0.89 12.84
C LEU A 612 12.26 1.90 13.27
N ALA A 613 12.77 2.71 12.33
CA ALA A 613 13.73 3.76 12.65
C ALA A 613 13.06 4.92 13.41
N GLN A 614 13.86 5.68 14.18
CA GLN A 614 13.41 6.88 14.86
C GLN A 614 12.83 7.91 13.87
N GLY A 615 11.58 8.33 14.10
CA GLY A 615 10.87 9.27 13.22
C GLY A 615 10.49 8.68 11.86
N THR A 616 10.04 7.42 11.80
CA THR A 616 9.49 6.83 10.56
C THR A 616 8.04 7.25 10.38
N TRP A 617 7.72 7.97 9.31
CA TRP A 617 6.36 8.43 8.96
C TRP A 617 5.73 7.71 7.75
N THR A 618 6.51 6.89 7.05
CA THR A 618 6.06 6.06 5.91
C THR A 618 6.66 4.67 6.03
N TYR A 619 5.82 3.63 6.13
CA TYR A 619 6.29 2.25 6.19
C TYR A 619 6.63 1.72 4.80
N ASN A 620 7.80 1.10 4.65
CA ASN A 620 8.38 0.67 3.37
C ASN A 620 8.53 -0.86 3.25
N GLY A 621 7.87 -1.64 4.12
CA GLY A 621 7.92 -3.11 4.11
C GLY A 621 9.20 -3.74 4.67
N LYS A 622 10.16 -2.94 5.18
CA LYS A 622 11.32 -3.47 5.93
C LYS A 622 10.87 -4.04 7.28
N GLY A 623 11.53 -5.11 7.74
CA GLY A 623 11.37 -5.62 9.11
C GLY A 623 12.06 -4.73 10.16
N SER A 624 12.01 -5.16 11.43
CA SER A 624 12.50 -4.38 12.57
C SER A 624 13.98 -3.97 12.46
N VAL A 625 14.29 -2.75 12.91
CA VAL A 625 15.66 -2.27 13.11
C VAL A 625 16.25 -2.95 14.36
N ALA A 626 17.07 -3.97 14.15
CA ALA A 626 17.54 -4.87 15.21
C ALA A 626 18.27 -4.16 16.36
N GLU A 627 18.95 -3.04 16.09
CA GLU A 627 19.64 -2.24 17.10
C GLU A 627 18.69 -1.45 18.01
N LEU A 628 17.48 -1.12 17.54
CA LEU A 628 16.47 -0.37 18.28
C LEU A 628 15.49 -1.27 19.05
N VAL A 629 15.39 -2.56 18.69
CA VAL A 629 14.59 -3.56 19.43
C VAL A 629 15.17 -3.76 20.83
N GLY A 630 14.37 -3.50 21.85
CA GLY A 630 14.73 -3.60 23.25
C GLY A 630 14.20 -4.84 23.95
N THR A 631 14.45 -4.86 25.26
CA THR A 631 13.93 -5.82 26.25
C THR A 631 13.64 -5.04 27.52
N LYS A 632 12.95 -5.62 28.51
CA LYS A 632 12.73 -4.96 29.81
C LYS A 632 14.03 -4.59 30.54
N GLU A 633 15.15 -5.27 30.24
CA GLU A 633 16.47 -4.87 30.73
C GLU A 633 17.01 -3.68 29.91
N THR A 634 17.12 -3.83 28.59
CA THR A 634 17.75 -2.84 27.70
C THR A 634 16.88 -1.61 27.37
N SER A 635 15.64 -1.54 27.86
CA SER A 635 14.84 -0.30 27.85
C SER A 635 15.30 0.71 28.90
N ASN A 636 16.12 0.27 29.85
CA ASN A 636 16.91 1.13 30.72
C ASN A 636 18.29 1.35 30.10
N LEU A 637 18.91 2.51 30.35
CA LEU A 637 20.29 2.76 29.93
C LEU A 637 21.23 1.77 30.64
N THR A 638 21.94 0.95 29.87
CA THR A 638 22.94 0.01 30.41
C THR A 638 24.37 0.50 30.20
N GLY A 639 24.54 1.63 29.49
CA GLY A 639 25.84 2.24 29.21
C GLY A 639 26.61 1.56 28.07
N LYS A 640 25.97 0.65 27.33
CA LYS A 640 26.60 -0.07 26.22
C LYS A 640 26.88 0.86 25.06
N LYS A 641 28.04 0.71 24.42
CA LYS A 641 28.35 1.46 23.20
C LYS A 641 27.64 0.84 22.00
N ILE A 642 26.69 1.60 21.43
CA ILE A 642 25.90 1.22 20.24
C ILE A 642 25.83 2.41 19.26
N GLY A 643 26.21 2.16 18.01
CA GLY A 643 26.28 3.19 16.97
C GLY A 643 27.54 4.06 17.08
N TRP A 644 27.44 5.32 16.65
CA TRP A 644 28.54 6.27 16.65
C TRP A 644 28.83 6.86 18.04
N ILE A 645 30.06 6.67 18.53
CA ILE A 645 30.61 7.25 19.77
C ILE A 645 32.10 7.57 19.54
N ASP A 646 32.56 8.77 19.90
CA ASP A 646 33.98 9.19 19.80
C ASP A 646 34.62 8.98 18.42
N ASN A 647 33.88 9.29 17.33
CA ASN A 647 34.26 9.03 15.92
C ASN A 647 34.53 7.56 15.57
N LYS A 648 34.01 6.61 16.37
CA LYS A 648 34.01 5.17 16.08
C LYS A 648 32.59 4.62 16.09
N PHE A 649 32.34 3.62 15.25
CA PHE A 649 31.11 2.84 15.31
C PHE A 649 31.30 1.63 16.23
N TYR A 650 30.29 1.36 17.06
CA TYR A 650 30.26 0.28 18.03
C TYR A 650 29.03 -0.61 17.84
N VAL A 651 29.23 -1.91 18.04
CA VAL A 651 28.17 -2.93 18.07
C VAL A 651 28.33 -3.72 19.36
N ASN A 652 27.41 -3.51 20.30
CA ASN A 652 27.39 -4.18 21.61
C ASN A 652 28.76 -4.12 22.34
N ASP A 653 29.20 -2.89 22.66
CA ASP A 653 30.51 -2.54 23.24
C ASP A 653 31.75 -2.82 22.38
N GLN A 654 31.65 -3.61 21.31
CA GLN A 654 32.79 -3.93 20.46
C GLN A 654 32.97 -2.88 19.36
N VAL A 655 34.22 -2.48 19.11
CA VAL A 655 34.55 -1.60 17.98
C VAL A 655 34.28 -2.32 16.66
N ALA A 656 33.51 -1.68 15.79
CA ALA A 656 33.01 -2.30 14.57
C ALA A 656 34.14 -2.75 13.64
N ASN A 657 34.00 -3.98 13.13
CA ASN A 657 34.89 -4.59 12.16
C ASN A 657 34.04 -5.38 11.14
N GLY A 658 34.46 -5.38 9.88
CA GLY A 658 33.67 -5.97 8.80
C GLY A 658 32.46 -5.12 8.41
N TYR A 659 31.54 -5.71 7.65
CA TYR A 659 30.29 -5.05 7.28
C TYR A 659 29.41 -4.84 8.51
N GLN A 660 28.88 -3.63 8.68
CA GLN A 660 27.81 -3.34 9.63
C GLN A 660 26.76 -2.43 8.97
N TYR A 661 25.52 -2.60 9.37
CA TYR A 661 24.45 -1.66 9.08
C TYR A 661 24.49 -0.50 10.09
N ASP A 662 24.24 0.71 9.62
CA ASP A 662 24.13 1.91 10.44
C ASP A 662 22.71 2.46 10.34
N TYR A 663 21.88 2.08 11.30
CA TYR A 663 20.48 2.50 11.40
C TYR A 663 20.28 4.01 11.47
N THR A 664 21.30 4.78 11.88
CA THR A 664 21.21 6.25 11.90
C THR A 664 21.30 6.88 10.51
N ASN A 665 21.84 6.14 9.54
CA ASN A 665 22.14 6.59 8.17
C ASN A 665 21.44 5.75 7.06
N ASP A 666 20.60 4.77 7.43
CA ASP A 666 20.01 3.73 6.57
C ASP A 666 20.98 3.24 5.49
N ALA A 667 22.14 2.74 5.93
CA ALA A 667 23.23 2.38 5.01
C ALA A 667 24.15 1.29 5.56
N ASN A 668 24.73 0.54 4.62
CA ASN A 668 25.74 -0.47 4.89
C ASN A 668 27.15 0.11 4.68
N TYR A 669 28.02 -0.11 5.67
CA TYR A 669 29.39 0.39 5.73
C TYR A 669 30.35 -0.75 6.06
N LEU A 670 31.57 -0.71 5.51
CA LEU A 670 32.68 -1.55 5.98
C LEU A 670 33.47 -0.79 7.05
N PHE A 671 33.66 -1.41 8.21
CA PHE A 671 34.44 -0.88 9.31
C PHE A 671 35.73 -1.67 9.54
N LYS A 672 36.73 -0.97 10.06
CA LYS A 672 37.94 -1.54 10.65
C LYS A 672 38.28 -0.75 11.91
N ASP A 673 38.41 -1.44 13.05
CA ASP A 673 38.72 -0.86 14.36
C ASP A 673 37.80 0.33 14.78
N GLY A 674 36.54 0.28 14.32
CA GLY A 674 35.49 1.30 14.48
C GLY A 674 35.44 2.37 13.38
N VAL A 675 36.36 2.37 12.42
CA VAL A 675 36.50 3.43 11.39
C VAL A 675 35.99 2.96 10.02
N ARG A 676 35.17 3.77 9.34
CA ARG A 676 34.67 3.48 7.99
C ARG A 676 35.80 3.41 6.96
N GLN A 677 35.73 2.42 6.08
CA GLN A 677 36.65 2.21 4.96
C GLN A 677 36.07 2.82 3.67
N SER A 678 36.93 3.21 2.72
CA SER A 678 36.53 3.76 1.42
C SER A 678 37.39 3.23 0.26
N GLY A 679 36.95 3.47 -0.98
CA GLY A 679 37.54 2.90 -2.19
C GLY A 679 37.17 1.43 -2.41
N VAL A 680 37.96 0.71 -3.21
CA VAL A 680 37.80 -0.74 -3.38
C VAL A 680 38.33 -1.46 -2.14
N GLN A 681 37.52 -2.31 -1.54
CA GLN A 681 37.82 -3.05 -0.33
C GLN A 681 37.55 -4.55 -0.51
N ALA A 682 38.40 -5.39 0.08
CA ALA A 682 38.25 -6.84 0.05
C ALA A 682 37.52 -7.33 1.31
N TYR A 683 36.44 -8.09 1.14
CA TYR A 683 35.65 -8.67 2.22
C TYR A 683 34.91 -9.92 1.72
N ASP A 684 34.65 -10.90 2.59
CA ASP A 684 33.90 -12.12 2.25
C ASP A 684 34.31 -12.75 0.88
N ASN A 685 35.61 -12.96 0.71
CA ASN A 685 36.23 -13.56 -0.49
C ASN A 685 35.95 -12.83 -1.83
N THR A 686 35.48 -11.59 -1.79
CA THR A 686 35.21 -10.75 -2.97
C THR A 686 35.61 -9.29 -2.72
N TYR A 687 35.31 -8.40 -3.66
CA TYR A 687 35.58 -6.97 -3.57
C TYR A 687 34.29 -6.15 -3.70
N TYR A 688 34.26 -5.02 -3.00
CA TYR A 688 33.18 -4.04 -2.99
C TYR A 688 33.77 -2.64 -3.14
N TYR A 689 32.96 -1.65 -3.53
CA TYR A 689 33.38 -0.24 -3.53
C TYR A 689 32.61 0.56 -2.48
N PHE A 690 33.32 1.42 -1.76
CA PHE A 690 32.77 2.35 -0.80
C PHE A 690 33.12 3.79 -1.20
N ASP A 691 32.12 4.65 -1.25
CA ASP A 691 32.27 6.00 -1.77
C ASP A 691 33.22 6.86 -0.90
N PRO A 692 34.25 7.53 -1.45
CA PRO A 692 35.22 8.28 -0.63
C PRO A 692 34.70 9.48 0.15
N VAL A 693 33.47 9.95 -0.10
CA VAL A 693 32.88 11.11 0.59
C VAL A 693 31.80 10.66 1.58
N THR A 694 30.87 9.83 1.12
CA THR A 694 29.72 9.37 1.92
C THR A 694 29.99 8.07 2.68
N TYR A 695 31.06 7.34 2.32
CA TYR A 695 31.45 6.02 2.80
C TYR A 695 30.43 4.89 2.55
N LYS A 696 29.27 5.16 1.92
CA LYS A 696 28.24 4.14 1.64
C LYS A 696 28.76 3.11 0.61
N ARG A 697 28.29 1.86 0.70
CA ARG A 697 28.49 0.85 -0.36
C ARG A 697 27.93 1.39 -1.67
N VAL A 698 28.65 1.20 -2.78
CA VAL A 698 28.18 1.52 -4.13
C VAL A 698 27.65 0.26 -4.81
N GLU A 699 26.52 0.41 -5.50
CA GLU A 699 25.73 -0.64 -6.13
C GLU A 699 25.30 -0.20 -7.54
N ASN A 700 25.20 -1.15 -8.46
CA ASN A 700 24.79 -0.97 -9.86
C ASN A 700 25.55 0.12 -10.65
N ASP A 701 26.83 0.33 -10.34
CA ASP A 701 27.63 1.45 -10.85
C ASP A 701 29.07 1.05 -11.21
N ILE A 702 29.69 1.80 -12.12
CA ILE A 702 31.08 1.62 -12.56
C ILE A 702 31.96 2.62 -11.81
N ARG A 703 32.81 2.13 -10.90
CA ARG A 703 33.68 2.97 -10.09
C ARG A 703 35.16 2.79 -10.43
N LYS A 704 35.87 3.91 -10.41
CA LYS A 704 37.32 3.98 -10.60
C LYS A 704 38.03 3.75 -9.27
N ALA A 705 38.91 2.77 -9.23
CA ALA A 705 39.75 2.47 -8.09
C ALA A 705 40.88 3.49 -7.93
N THR A 706 41.51 3.53 -6.75
CA THR A 706 42.63 4.43 -6.44
C THR A 706 43.86 4.19 -7.32
N TRP A 707 44.03 2.98 -7.86
CA TRP A 707 45.06 2.64 -8.85
C TRP A 707 44.64 2.89 -10.32
N GLY A 708 43.51 3.56 -10.55
CA GLY A 708 43.14 4.13 -11.85
C GLY A 708 42.35 3.22 -12.80
N LEU A 709 42.15 1.93 -12.49
CA LEU A 709 41.30 1.03 -13.26
C LEU A 709 39.81 1.17 -12.86
N GLU A 710 38.91 0.83 -13.77
CA GLU A 710 37.45 0.91 -13.58
C GLU A 710 36.83 -0.49 -13.45
N TYR A 711 35.84 -0.61 -12.55
CA TYR A 711 35.21 -1.87 -12.15
C TYR A 711 33.71 -1.67 -11.96
N TYR A 712 32.88 -2.66 -12.32
CA TYR A 712 31.45 -2.66 -12.02
C TYR A 712 31.15 -3.40 -10.73
N PHE A 713 30.27 -2.81 -9.91
CA PHE A 713 29.76 -3.38 -8.67
C PHE A 713 28.25 -3.59 -8.81
N GLY A 714 27.78 -4.82 -8.57
CA GLY A 714 26.39 -5.23 -8.81
C GLY A 714 25.37 -4.68 -7.82
N ASN A 715 24.15 -5.22 -7.84
CA ASN A 715 23.08 -4.88 -6.91
C ASN A 715 23.32 -5.38 -5.47
N ASP A 716 24.17 -6.39 -5.29
CA ASP A 716 24.72 -6.80 -3.99
C ASP A 716 26.02 -6.03 -3.63
N GLY A 717 26.41 -5.06 -4.46
CA GLY A 717 27.65 -4.29 -4.39
C GLY A 717 28.91 -5.11 -4.66
N ARG A 718 28.82 -6.41 -4.99
CA ARG A 718 29.98 -7.24 -5.30
C ARG A 718 30.51 -6.92 -6.69
N ILE A 719 31.83 -6.93 -6.82
CA ILE A 719 32.53 -6.79 -8.09
C ILE A 719 32.10 -7.89 -9.07
N GLN A 720 31.87 -7.52 -10.33
CA GLN A 720 31.43 -8.45 -11.38
C GLN A 720 32.46 -8.59 -12.50
N GLN A 721 32.37 -9.69 -13.25
CA GLN A 721 33.13 -9.95 -14.47
C GLN A 721 32.20 -10.49 -15.56
N GLY A 722 32.61 -10.38 -16.82
CA GLY A 722 31.88 -10.82 -18.00
C GLY A 722 31.68 -9.70 -19.02
N GLN A 723 30.78 -9.95 -19.98
CA GLN A 723 30.31 -8.96 -20.95
C GLN A 723 28.82 -8.71 -20.71
N PHE A 724 28.46 -7.48 -20.37
CA PHE A 724 27.09 -7.06 -20.04
C PHE A 724 26.97 -5.53 -20.19
N ALA A 725 25.76 -5.00 -20.11
CA ALA A 725 25.50 -3.57 -20.20
C ALA A 725 25.07 -2.94 -18.89
N VAL A 726 25.46 -1.67 -18.72
CA VAL A 726 25.20 -0.83 -17.55
C VAL A 726 24.73 0.51 -18.07
N ASN A 727 23.58 0.98 -17.60
CA ASN A 727 22.88 2.19 -18.01
C ASN A 727 22.81 2.35 -19.54
N GLY A 728 22.43 1.27 -20.24
CA GLY A 728 22.28 1.27 -21.69
C GLY A 728 23.56 1.12 -22.52
N VAL A 729 24.74 0.91 -21.90
CA VAL A 729 26.03 0.80 -22.60
C VAL A 729 26.73 -0.52 -22.26
N ALA A 730 27.14 -1.29 -23.27
CA ALA A 730 27.78 -2.61 -23.10
C ALA A 730 29.31 -2.54 -22.92
N TYR A 731 29.82 -3.24 -21.91
CA TYR A 731 31.23 -3.27 -21.51
C TYR A 731 31.77 -4.70 -21.37
N ASP A 732 33.09 -4.84 -21.45
CA ASP A 732 33.83 -6.07 -21.15
C ASP A 732 34.66 -5.87 -19.88
N PHE A 733 34.45 -6.70 -18.85
CA PHE A 733 35.17 -6.71 -17.57
C PHE A 733 36.10 -7.92 -17.40
N GLY A 734 36.38 -8.65 -18.48
CA GLY A 734 37.13 -9.91 -18.48
C GLY A 734 36.33 -11.10 -17.94
N ASN A 735 36.97 -12.27 -17.87
CA ASN A 735 36.41 -13.46 -17.20
C ASN A 735 37.52 -14.33 -16.57
N ASP A 736 38.55 -13.66 -16.05
CA ASP A 736 39.81 -14.21 -15.56
C ASP A 736 40.15 -13.70 -14.15
N LYS A 737 39.16 -13.17 -13.42
CA LYS A 737 39.29 -12.55 -12.09
C LYS A 737 40.17 -11.30 -12.04
N THR A 738 40.43 -10.64 -13.18
CA THR A 738 40.99 -9.28 -13.19
C THR A 738 39.93 -8.20 -12.96
N TYR A 739 38.65 -8.48 -13.29
CA TYR A 739 37.46 -7.62 -13.15
C TYR A 739 37.49 -6.24 -13.84
N ALA A 740 38.65 -5.82 -14.36
CA ALA A 740 38.85 -4.47 -14.89
C ALA A 740 38.19 -4.29 -16.25
N LYS A 741 37.50 -3.17 -16.43
CA LYS A 741 36.90 -2.72 -17.69
C LYS A 741 37.97 -2.62 -18.80
N ARG A 742 37.77 -3.39 -19.88
CA ARG A 742 38.68 -3.54 -21.02
C ARG A 742 38.31 -2.64 -22.20
N GLY A 743 37.06 -2.21 -22.24
CA GLY A 743 36.47 -1.46 -23.36
C GLY A 743 34.99 -1.77 -23.48
N PHE A 744 34.46 -1.56 -24.68
CA PHE A 744 33.07 -1.84 -25.01
C PHE A 744 32.87 -3.28 -25.53
N ALA A 745 31.72 -3.87 -25.22
CA ALA A 745 31.34 -5.20 -25.71
C ALA A 745 30.40 -5.15 -26.93
N SER A 746 30.10 -6.30 -27.53
CA SER A 746 29.18 -6.44 -28.67
C SER A 746 28.51 -7.82 -28.70
N GLY A 747 27.31 -7.90 -29.25
CA GLY A 747 26.49 -9.12 -29.31
C GLY A 747 25.15 -8.96 -28.61
N TYR A 748 24.41 -10.06 -28.47
CA TYR A 748 23.18 -10.10 -27.66
C TYR A 748 23.58 -10.27 -26.18
N LEU A 749 23.42 -9.21 -25.39
CA LEU A 749 23.88 -9.13 -24.00
C LEU A 749 22.77 -8.60 -23.09
N GLN A 750 22.89 -8.89 -21.80
CA GLN A 750 21.98 -8.42 -20.77
C GLN A 750 22.37 -7.01 -20.29
N ASP A 751 21.40 -6.12 -20.16
CA ASP A 751 21.53 -4.86 -19.42
C ASP A 751 21.13 -5.11 -17.97
N VAL A 752 22.11 -5.10 -17.06
CA VAL A 752 21.90 -5.46 -15.65
C VAL A 752 21.28 -4.32 -14.83
N THR A 753 21.17 -3.12 -15.41
CA THR A 753 20.47 -1.97 -14.80
C THR A 753 19.03 -1.83 -15.29
N ASP A 754 18.74 -2.23 -16.53
CA ASP A 754 17.40 -2.21 -17.11
C ASP A 754 16.72 -3.58 -16.93
N ASN A 755 16.32 -3.89 -15.68
CA ASN A 755 15.55 -5.08 -15.29
C ASN A 755 16.04 -6.41 -15.93
N ASN A 756 17.36 -6.56 -16.07
CA ASN A 756 17.99 -7.74 -16.68
C ASN A 756 17.47 -8.07 -18.10
N GLN A 757 17.03 -7.06 -18.86
CA GLN A 757 16.56 -7.19 -20.23
C GLN A 757 17.71 -7.43 -21.22
N TRP A 758 17.40 -8.10 -22.34
CA TRP A 758 18.39 -8.47 -23.36
C TRP A 758 18.32 -7.57 -24.59
N TYR A 759 19.50 -7.12 -25.03
CA TYR A 759 19.67 -6.17 -26.12
C TYR A 759 20.79 -6.62 -27.06
N TRP A 760 20.69 -6.32 -28.36
CA TRP A 760 21.86 -6.36 -29.24
C TRP A 760 22.67 -5.06 -29.14
N PHE A 761 23.97 -5.19 -28.89
CA PHE A 761 24.93 -4.10 -28.81
C PHE A 761 26.03 -4.22 -29.87
N GLU A 762 26.52 -3.09 -30.36
CA GLU A 762 27.73 -2.99 -31.20
C GLU A 762 28.61 -1.85 -30.71
N ASN A 763 29.87 -2.17 -30.42
CA ASN A 763 30.85 -1.28 -29.77
C ASN A 763 30.23 -0.49 -28.61
N GLY A 764 29.52 -1.19 -27.72
CA GLY A 764 28.87 -0.64 -26.53
C GLY A 764 27.51 0.00 -26.76
N SER A 765 27.14 0.32 -28.00
CA SER A 765 25.89 1.04 -28.32
C SER A 765 24.75 0.09 -28.68
N LYS A 766 23.52 0.37 -28.22
CA LYS A 766 22.32 -0.39 -28.59
C LYS A 766 22.08 -0.32 -30.12
N TYR A 767 21.88 -1.47 -30.77
CA TYR A 767 21.93 -1.62 -32.23
C TYR A 767 20.55 -1.63 -32.93
N THR A 768 20.45 -1.01 -34.11
CA THR A 768 19.27 -1.10 -34.98
C THR A 768 19.63 -1.76 -36.31
N GLY A 769 18.89 -2.79 -36.70
CA GLY A 769 19.08 -3.53 -37.96
C GLY A 769 19.00 -5.05 -37.81
N PHE A 770 19.39 -5.77 -38.87
CA PHE A 770 19.42 -7.24 -38.88
C PHE A 770 20.77 -7.81 -38.43
N ARG A 771 20.73 -8.84 -37.59
CA ARG A 771 21.90 -9.66 -37.23
C ARG A 771 21.64 -11.14 -37.34
N TYR A 772 22.67 -11.88 -37.79
CA TYR A 772 22.64 -13.32 -37.90
C TYR A 772 23.13 -13.95 -36.59
N TYR A 773 22.27 -14.72 -35.95
CA TYR A 773 22.49 -15.32 -34.63
C TYR A 773 21.70 -16.63 -34.53
N GLN A 774 22.21 -17.63 -33.82
CA GLN A 774 21.59 -18.97 -33.67
C GLN A 774 20.95 -19.53 -34.97
N ASN A 775 21.71 -19.47 -36.07
CA ASN A 775 21.33 -19.96 -37.40
C ASN A 775 20.10 -19.30 -38.05
N THR A 776 19.78 -18.05 -37.70
CA THR A 776 18.77 -17.24 -38.39
C THR A 776 19.13 -15.74 -38.34
N TYR A 777 18.38 -14.92 -39.06
CA TYR A 777 18.37 -13.48 -38.83
C TYR A 777 17.34 -13.08 -37.77
N TYR A 778 17.71 -12.10 -36.94
CA TYR A 778 16.83 -11.37 -36.03
C TYR A 778 16.89 -9.87 -36.39
N PHE A 779 15.80 -9.14 -36.18
CA PHE A 779 15.77 -7.68 -36.30
C PHE A 779 15.75 -7.03 -34.92
N PHE A 780 16.50 -5.95 -34.77
CA PHE A 780 16.60 -5.17 -33.54
C PHE A 780 16.32 -3.70 -33.81
N GLU A 781 15.68 -3.01 -32.87
CA GLU A 781 15.52 -1.55 -32.85
C GLU A 781 15.95 -1.03 -31.48
N SER A 782 16.93 -0.12 -31.45
CA SER A 782 17.57 0.33 -30.19
C SER A 782 17.96 -0.86 -29.30
N GLY A 783 18.49 -1.90 -29.93
CA GLY A 783 18.89 -3.19 -29.35
C GLY A 783 17.74 -4.15 -29.02
N GLN A 784 16.48 -3.70 -28.94
CA GLN A 784 15.33 -4.56 -28.60
C GLN A 784 14.94 -5.48 -29.76
N ARG A 785 14.79 -6.78 -29.47
CA ARG A 785 14.38 -7.80 -30.45
C ARG A 785 12.94 -7.55 -30.91
N GLN A 786 12.74 -7.37 -32.21
CA GLN A 786 11.41 -7.20 -32.79
C GLN A 786 10.74 -8.53 -33.13
N GLU A 787 9.42 -8.58 -33.01
CA GLU A 787 8.59 -9.77 -33.21
C GLU A 787 7.36 -9.43 -34.06
N SER A 788 6.88 -10.39 -34.86
CA SER A 788 5.72 -10.25 -35.74
C SER A 788 5.77 -9.03 -36.68
N LYS A 789 6.98 -8.64 -37.13
CA LYS A 789 7.24 -7.36 -37.79
C LYS A 789 7.74 -7.52 -39.22
N TRP A 790 7.22 -6.69 -40.13
CA TRP A 790 7.70 -6.55 -41.51
C TRP A 790 8.83 -5.53 -41.60
N GLU A 791 9.95 -5.90 -42.22
CA GLU A 791 11.13 -5.04 -42.32
C GLU A 791 11.82 -5.11 -43.69
N THR A 792 12.69 -4.15 -43.99
CA THR A 792 13.43 -4.09 -45.27
C THR A 792 14.92 -3.88 -45.05
N ALA A 793 15.74 -4.77 -45.62
CA ALA A 793 17.20 -4.70 -45.56
C ALA A 793 17.83 -5.25 -46.83
N TRP A 794 19.03 -4.78 -47.19
CA TRP A 794 19.75 -5.20 -48.40
C TRP A 794 18.92 -5.15 -49.71
N GLY A 795 17.93 -4.26 -49.78
CA GLY A 795 16.99 -4.13 -50.90
C GLY A 795 15.87 -5.19 -50.95
N MET A 796 15.74 -6.04 -49.92
CA MET A 796 14.76 -7.12 -49.84
C MET A 796 13.84 -6.95 -48.61
N LYS A 797 12.59 -7.42 -48.71
CA LYS A 797 11.63 -7.40 -47.60
C LYS A 797 11.69 -8.71 -46.81
N TYR A 798 11.63 -8.62 -45.49
CA TYR A 798 11.68 -9.71 -44.52
C TYR A 798 10.48 -9.63 -43.57
N TYR A 799 10.21 -10.73 -42.86
CA TYR A 799 9.29 -10.75 -41.72
C TYR A 799 9.93 -11.53 -40.58
N VAL A 800 9.92 -10.97 -39.37
CA VAL A 800 10.30 -11.67 -38.14
C VAL A 800 9.06 -12.23 -37.47
N GLY A 801 9.10 -13.49 -37.06
CA GLY A 801 7.98 -14.21 -36.44
C GLY A 801 7.73 -13.81 -34.99
N THR A 802 6.81 -14.54 -34.33
CA THR A 802 6.48 -14.40 -32.89
C THR A 802 7.59 -14.87 -31.95
N ASP A 803 8.72 -15.36 -32.48
CA ASP A 803 9.94 -15.70 -31.75
C ASP A 803 11.12 -14.78 -32.13
N GLY A 804 10.83 -13.71 -32.89
CA GLY A 804 11.78 -12.74 -33.43
C GLY A 804 12.64 -13.25 -34.59
N ARG A 805 12.49 -14.51 -35.01
CA ARG A 805 13.29 -15.12 -36.08
C ARG A 805 12.74 -14.71 -37.44
N ALA A 806 13.62 -14.35 -38.37
CA ALA A 806 13.23 -14.21 -39.77
C ALA A 806 12.64 -15.54 -40.29
N VAL A 807 11.48 -15.47 -40.93
CA VAL A 807 10.71 -16.66 -41.33
C VAL A 807 11.18 -17.23 -42.68
N GLN A 808 10.81 -18.48 -42.97
CA GLN A 808 11.07 -19.15 -44.25
C GLN A 808 9.85 -19.93 -44.75
N GLY A 809 9.85 -20.25 -46.04
CA GLY A 809 8.80 -20.99 -46.73
C GLY A 809 7.51 -20.18 -46.89
N ILE A 810 6.40 -20.90 -47.08
CA ILE A 810 5.08 -20.29 -47.17
C ILE A 810 4.56 -20.01 -45.75
N GLN A 811 4.25 -18.75 -45.48
CA GLN A 811 3.76 -18.25 -44.20
C GLN A 811 2.45 -17.48 -44.40
N ILE A 812 1.59 -17.50 -43.39
CA ILE A 812 0.30 -16.80 -43.40
C ILE A 812 0.36 -15.66 -42.37
N ILE A 813 0.38 -14.43 -42.87
CA ILE A 813 0.53 -13.20 -42.07
C ILE A 813 -0.69 -12.33 -42.38
N ASP A 814 -1.40 -11.88 -41.35
CA ASP A 814 -2.61 -11.04 -41.44
C ASP A 814 -3.69 -11.60 -42.41
N GLY A 815 -3.83 -12.93 -42.44
CA GLY A 815 -4.76 -13.63 -43.33
C GLY A 815 -4.34 -13.69 -44.80
N GLN A 816 -3.14 -13.23 -45.16
CA GLN A 816 -2.56 -13.31 -46.50
C GLN A 816 -1.37 -14.29 -46.56
N ALA A 817 -1.30 -15.08 -47.62
CA ALA A 817 -0.24 -16.08 -47.84
C ALA A 817 0.95 -15.46 -48.59
N TYR A 818 2.14 -15.62 -48.03
CA TYR A 818 3.41 -15.11 -48.54
C TYR A 818 4.45 -16.23 -48.64
N ASP A 819 5.35 -16.16 -49.62
CA ASP A 819 6.50 -17.07 -49.74
C ASP A 819 7.80 -16.31 -49.45
N PHE A 820 8.56 -16.78 -48.46
CA PHE A 820 9.87 -16.25 -48.06
C PHE A 820 11.05 -17.08 -48.59
N GLY A 821 10.77 -18.10 -49.41
CA GLY A 821 11.74 -19.06 -49.91
C GLY A 821 12.27 -19.99 -48.82
N THR A 822 12.89 -21.08 -49.24
CA THR A 822 13.51 -22.08 -48.35
C THR A 822 15.03 -21.89 -48.31
N ASN A 823 15.73 -22.81 -47.65
CA ASN A 823 17.18 -23.01 -47.73
C ASN A 823 18.01 -21.74 -47.42
N GLY A 824 17.68 -21.04 -46.34
CA GLY A 824 18.50 -19.93 -45.84
C GLY A 824 18.23 -18.57 -46.49
N THR A 825 17.17 -18.44 -47.30
CA THR A 825 16.93 -17.18 -48.04
C THR A 825 16.15 -16.12 -47.25
N PHE A 826 15.23 -16.49 -46.36
CA PHE A 826 14.50 -15.64 -45.39
C PHE A 826 13.68 -14.45 -45.93
N ASN A 827 13.84 -14.06 -47.19
CA ASN A 827 13.27 -12.84 -47.76
C ASN A 827 12.06 -13.13 -48.65
N LEU A 828 11.08 -12.23 -48.61
CA LEU A 828 9.86 -12.29 -49.41
C LEU A 828 10.19 -12.44 -50.90
N LYS A 829 9.65 -13.51 -51.51
CA LYS A 829 9.69 -13.81 -52.95
C LYS A 829 8.42 -13.37 -53.65
N GLY A 830 7.28 -13.42 -52.95
CA GLY A 830 5.98 -13.02 -53.49
C GLY A 830 4.81 -13.53 -52.63
N THR A 831 3.61 -13.53 -53.20
CA THR A 831 2.41 -14.09 -52.57
C THR A 831 2.18 -15.54 -53.00
N ALA A 832 1.79 -16.39 -52.05
CA ALA A 832 1.58 -17.82 -52.30
C ALA A 832 0.14 -18.12 -52.78
N SER A 833 -0.03 -19.24 -53.48
CA SER A 833 -1.35 -19.73 -53.94
C SER A 833 -1.48 -21.24 -53.73
N GLY A 834 -2.71 -21.72 -53.59
CA GLY A 834 -3.04 -23.14 -53.46
C GLY A 834 -3.77 -23.50 -52.16
N TYR A 835 -3.88 -24.80 -51.89
CA TYR A 835 -4.54 -25.38 -50.72
C TYR A 835 -3.53 -25.52 -49.57
N LEU A 836 -3.59 -24.61 -48.60
CA LEU A 836 -2.61 -24.46 -47.52
C LEU A 836 -3.25 -24.73 -46.16
N TYR A 837 -2.52 -25.39 -45.26
CA TYR A 837 -2.93 -25.50 -43.86
C TYR A 837 -2.70 -24.15 -43.16
N SER A 838 -3.76 -23.55 -42.63
CA SER A 838 -3.78 -22.19 -42.11
C SER A 838 -4.84 -22.05 -41.00
N PRO A 839 -4.61 -22.65 -39.81
CA PRO A 839 -5.53 -22.53 -38.68
C PRO A 839 -5.71 -21.09 -38.21
N SER A 840 -4.75 -20.20 -38.50
CA SER A 840 -4.79 -18.76 -38.23
C SER A 840 -5.84 -17.99 -39.06
N LEU A 841 -6.16 -18.44 -40.28
CA LEU A 841 -7.27 -17.89 -41.06
C LEU A 841 -8.60 -18.54 -40.64
N SER A 842 -8.61 -19.86 -40.47
CA SER A 842 -9.72 -20.57 -39.84
C SER A 842 -9.31 -22.00 -39.47
N THR A 843 -9.76 -22.48 -38.32
CA THR A 843 -9.69 -23.90 -37.93
C THR A 843 -10.85 -24.74 -38.48
N ALA A 844 -11.87 -24.10 -39.06
CA ALA A 844 -13.07 -24.77 -39.54
C ALA A 844 -12.76 -25.85 -40.60
N ASN A 845 -13.56 -26.92 -40.59
CA ASN A 845 -13.48 -28.03 -41.54
C ASN A 845 -12.09 -28.70 -41.66
N GLY A 846 -11.22 -28.54 -40.65
CA GLY A 846 -9.90 -29.15 -40.56
C GLY A 846 -8.73 -28.20 -40.84
N GLY A 847 -8.96 -26.89 -40.92
CA GLY A 847 -7.90 -25.88 -40.95
C GLY A 847 -7.18 -25.69 -42.29
N TYR A 848 -7.71 -26.24 -43.39
CA TYR A 848 -7.15 -26.08 -44.73
C TYR A 848 -7.95 -25.06 -45.55
N ASN A 849 -7.24 -24.09 -46.12
CA ASN A 849 -7.80 -22.95 -46.82
C ASN A 849 -7.21 -22.81 -48.23
N TRP A 850 -7.97 -22.28 -49.19
CA TRP A 850 -7.47 -21.96 -50.53
C TRP A 850 -7.10 -20.48 -50.67
N PHE A 851 -5.90 -20.22 -51.16
CA PHE A 851 -5.40 -18.88 -51.44
C PHE A 851 -5.10 -18.69 -52.94
N GLU A 852 -5.34 -17.49 -53.47
CA GLU A 852 -4.93 -17.08 -54.82
C GLU A 852 -4.25 -15.72 -54.78
N ASN A 853 -3.02 -15.65 -55.30
CA ASN A 853 -2.14 -14.47 -55.22
C ASN A 853 -2.07 -13.91 -53.79
N GLY A 854 -1.99 -14.81 -52.80
CA GLY A 854 -1.97 -14.54 -51.37
C GLY A 854 -3.34 -14.43 -50.71
N LYS A 855 -4.43 -14.18 -51.45
CA LYS A 855 -5.72 -13.80 -50.86
C LYS A 855 -6.67 -15.01 -50.68
N PRO A 856 -7.46 -15.07 -49.59
CA PRO A 856 -8.45 -16.13 -49.39
C PRO A 856 -9.49 -16.20 -50.53
N TYR A 857 -9.74 -17.39 -51.08
CA TYR A 857 -10.57 -17.59 -52.27
C TYR A 857 -12.02 -18.01 -51.97
N THR A 858 -12.98 -17.55 -52.79
CA THR A 858 -14.39 -17.97 -52.75
C THR A 858 -14.80 -18.58 -54.10
N GLY A 859 -15.31 -19.81 -54.06
CA GLY A 859 -15.77 -20.56 -55.24
C GLY A 859 -15.29 -22.01 -55.27
N PHE A 860 -15.38 -22.67 -56.43
CA PHE A 860 -14.85 -24.01 -56.65
C PHE A 860 -13.38 -24.01 -57.10
N ARG A 861 -12.58 -24.92 -56.54
CA ARG A 861 -11.25 -25.28 -57.07
C ARG A 861 -11.11 -26.80 -57.21
N TYR A 862 -10.48 -27.22 -58.30
CA TYR A 862 -10.18 -28.62 -58.55
C TYR A 862 -8.85 -28.98 -57.88
N TYR A 863 -8.86 -30.01 -57.03
CA TYR A 863 -7.69 -30.45 -56.27
C TYR A 863 -7.79 -31.96 -56.00
N MET A 864 -6.66 -32.68 -56.06
CA MET A 864 -6.57 -34.13 -55.77
C MET A 864 -7.73 -35.00 -56.29
N GLY A 865 -8.16 -34.75 -57.54
CA GLY A 865 -9.14 -35.58 -58.24
C GLY A 865 -10.63 -35.24 -58.03
N THR A 866 -10.97 -34.07 -57.48
CA THR A 866 -12.35 -33.57 -57.40
C THR A 866 -12.40 -32.05 -57.20
N TYR A 867 -13.59 -31.46 -57.27
CA TYR A 867 -13.83 -30.08 -56.89
C TYR A 867 -14.09 -29.94 -55.38
N TYR A 868 -13.57 -28.87 -54.80
CA TYR A 868 -13.82 -28.43 -53.42
C TYR A 868 -14.38 -27.01 -53.43
N TRP A 869 -15.39 -26.74 -52.59
CA TRP A 869 -15.98 -25.40 -52.43
C TRP A 869 -15.32 -24.64 -51.28
N PHE A 870 -14.99 -23.37 -51.52
CA PHE A 870 -14.37 -22.46 -50.57
C PHE A 870 -15.19 -21.19 -50.41
N VAL A 871 -15.19 -20.62 -49.20
CA VAL A 871 -15.79 -19.31 -48.88
C VAL A 871 -14.80 -18.55 -48.02
N ASN A 872 -14.31 -17.41 -48.52
CA ASN A 872 -13.26 -16.58 -47.92
C ASN A 872 -12.04 -17.42 -47.51
N GLY A 873 -11.58 -18.27 -48.43
CA GLY A 873 -10.52 -19.26 -48.25
C GLY A 873 -10.97 -20.54 -47.54
N VAL A 874 -12.02 -20.52 -46.72
CA VAL A 874 -12.41 -21.64 -45.86
C VAL A 874 -13.12 -22.75 -46.64
N ARG A 875 -12.56 -23.97 -46.63
CA ARG A 875 -13.17 -25.15 -47.25
C ARG A 875 -14.54 -25.42 -46.61
N GLN A 876 -15.56 -25.72 -47.41
CA GLN A 876 -16.88 -26.10 -46.91
C GLN A 876 -17.09 -27.61 -47.07
N ASN A 877 -17.53 -28.26 -45.99
CA ASN A 877 -17.84 -29.70 -45.97
C ASN A 877 -19.25 -29.97 -46.53
N ALA A 878 -20.10 -30.73 -45.82
CA ALA A 878 -21.32 -31.29 -46.40
C ALA A 878 -22.33 -30.24 -46.87
N GLY A 879 -23.00 -30.49 -48.01
CA GLY A 879 -24.20 -29.75 -48.42
C GLY A 879 -24.22 -29.29 -49.89
N TRP A 880 -25.36 -28.74 -50.28
CA TRP A 880 -25.61 -28.21 -51.62
C TRP A 880 -24.81 -26.92 -51.90
N ARG A 881 -24.30 -26.80 -53.13
CA ARG A 881 -23.56 -25.63 -53.68
C ARG A 881 -24.07 -25.32 -55.09
N GLU A 882 -23.95 -24.08 -55.54
CA GLU A 882 -24.36 -23.68 -56.89
C GLU A 882 -23.26 -22.83 -57.54
N ALA A 883 -22.88 -23.17 -58.78
CA ALA A 883 -21.81 -22.53 -59.53
C ALA A 883 -21.99 -22.78 -61.04
N TRP A 884 -21.53 -21.86 -61.90
CA TRP A 884 -21.64 -21.98 -63.36
C TRP A 884 -23.07 -22.29 -63.87
N GLY A 885 -24.11 -21.83 -63.16
CA GLY A 885 -25.52 -22.13 -63.46
C GLY A 885 -25.97 -23.56 -63.11
N MET A 886 -25.12 -24.34 -62.42
CA MET A 886 -25.34 -25.75 -62.10
C MET A 886 -25.28 -26.01 -60.60
N LYS A 887 -25.96 -27.08 -60.16
CA LYS A 887 -26.09 -27.46 -58.74
C LYS A 887 -25.21 -28.67 -58.42
N TYR A 888 -24.56 -28.62 -57.25
CA TYR A 888 -23.56 -29.58 -56.79
C TYR A 888 -23.85 -29.97 -55.33
N TYR A 889 -23.28 -31.09 -54.87
CA TYR A 889 -23.26 -31.44 -53.46
C TYR A 889 -21.83 -31.80 -53.04
N THR A 890 -21.32 -31.19 -51.97
CA THR A 890 -20.04 -31.55 -51.36
C THR A 890 -20.25 -32.50 -50.18
N ASP A 891 -19.34 -33.44 -49.97
CA ASP A 891 -19.40 -34.46 -48.90
C ASP A 891 -18.87 -33.93 -47.56
N ALA A 892 -18.83 -34.80 -46.54
CA ALA A 892 -18.29 -34.47 -45.22
C ALA A 892 -16.78 -34.11 -45.21
N SER A 893 -16.04 -34.40 -46.29
CA SER A 893 -14.65 -33.99 -46.51
C SER A 893 -14.54 -32.76 -47.44
N GLY A 894 -15.67 -32.20 -47.91
CA GLY A 894 -15.73 -31.08 -48.85
C GLY A 894 -15.55 -31.46 -50.33
N ARG A 895 -15.48 -32.75 -50.66
CA ARG A 895 -15.33 -33.26 -52.02
C ARG A 895 -16.66 -33.20 -52.76
N ALA A 896 -16.70 -32.70 -53.99
CA ALA A 896 -17.88 -32.79 -54.84
C ALA A 896 -18.24 -34.27 -55.13
N LEU A 897 -19.52 -34.62 -54.98
CA LEU A 897 -20.05 -35.96 -55.22
C LEU A 897 -20.25 -36.26 -56.71
N GLN A 898 -20.33 -37.56 -57.03
CA GLN A 898 -20.42 -38.06 -58.40
C GLN A 898 -21.28 -39.34 -58.46
N GLY A 899 -21.92 -39.59 -59.61
CA GLY A 899 -22.85 -40.72 -59.83
C GLY A 899 -24.15 -40.59 -59.03
N ILE A 900 -24.87 -41.71 -58.88
CA ILE A 900 -26.12 -41.77 -58.11
C ILE A 900 -25.79 -41.79 -56.61
N GLN A 901 -26.39 -40.87 -55.86
CA GLN A 901 -26.17 -40.66 -54.43
C GLN A 901 -27.50 -40.50 -53.70
N ILE A 902 -27.55 -40.96 -52.44
CA ILE A 902 -28.71 -40.72 -51.55
C ILE A 902 -28.38 -39.56 -50.61
N ILE A 903 -29.17 -38.49 -50.68
CA ILE A 903 -29.06 -37.28 -49.85
C ILE A 903 -30.42 -37.03 -49.22
N ASP A 904 -30.46 -36.90 -47.88
CA ASP A 904 -31.67 -36.61 -47.10
C ASP A 904 -32.88 -37.53 -47.43
N GLY A 905 -32.59 -38.80 -47.69
CA GLY A 905 -33.59 -39.82 -48.03
C GLY A 905 -34.08 -39.83 -49.49
N GLN A 906 -33.53 -38.97 -50.36
CA GLN A 906 -33.86 -38.90 -51.78
C GLN A 906 -32.66 -39.29 -52.66
N ALA A 907 -32.94 -39.91 -53.81
CA ALA A 907 -31.93 -40.34 -54.78
C ALA A 907 -31.71 -39.29 -55.87
N TYR A 908 -30.44 -38.91 -56.10
CA TYR A 908 -30.01 -37.89 -57.06
C TYR A 908 -28.88 -38.44 -57.93
N ASP A 909 -28.85 -38.10 -59.22
CA ASP A 909 -27.72 -38.43 -60.11
C ASP A 909 -26.86 -37.19 -60.39
N PHE A 910 -25.56 -37.27 -60.07
CA PHE A 910 -24.54 -36.26 -60.38
C PHE A 910 -23.72 -36.61 -61.63
N GLY A 911 -24.04 -37.72 -62.31
CA GLY A 911 -23.39 -38.22 -63.50
C GLY A 911 -21.98 -38.78 -63.23
N THR A 912 -21.44 -39.57 -64.16
CA THR A 912 -20.12 -40.23 -64.03
C THR A 912 -19.02 -39.63 -64.90
N ASN A 913 -19.29 -38.54 -65.62
CA ASN A 913 -18.41 -37.94 -66.64
C ASN A 913 -17.45 -36.83 -66.13
N GLY A 914 -17.14 -36.79 -64.83
CA GLY A 914 -16.21 -35.79 -64.25
C GLY A 914 -16.75 -34.36 -64.15
N THR A 915 -18.06 -34.13 -64.34
CA THR A 915 -18.66 -32.79 -64.21
C THR A 915 -19.30 -32.50 -62.86
N TYR A 916 -19.52 -33.52 -62.01
CA TYR A 916 -19.98 -33.46 -60.60
C TYR A 916 -21.29 -32.71 -60.31
N ASN A 917 -21.97 -32.16 -61.32
CA ASN A 917 -23.25 -31.47 -61.12
C ASN A 917 -24.44 -32.40 -61.22
N LEU A 918 -25.47 -32.10 -60.44
CA LEU A 918 -26.79 -32.71 -60.49
C LEU A 918 -27.32 -32.71 -61.94
N LYS A 919 -27.79 -33.88 -62.39
CA LYS A 919 -28.41 -34.12 -63.70
C LYS A 919 -29.93 -34.22 -63.56
N SER A 920 -30.38 -35.05 -62.62
CA SER A 920 -31.78 -35.27 -62.28
C SER A 920 -31.91 -35.90 -60.90
N THR A 921 -33.14 -36.05 -60.41
CA THR A 921 -33.44 -37.12 -59.44
C THR A 921 -33.29 -38.50 -60.09
N ALA A 922 -33.05 -39.53 -59.30
CA ALA A 922 -32.81 -40.90 -59.78
C ALA A 922 -34.01 -41.82 -59.52
N SER A 923 -34.27 -42.74 -60.47
CA SER A 923 -35.38 -43.68 -60.45
C SER A 923 -34.92 -45.11 -60.73
N GLY A 924 -35.65 -46.10 -60.21
CA GLY A 924 -35.41 -47.53 -60.42
C GLY A 924 -34.88 -48.28 -59.19
N TYR A 925 -34.39 -49.51 -59.43
CA TYR A 925 -33.90 -50.43 -58.40
C TYR A 925 -32.41 -50.17 -58.08
N LEU A 926 -32.15 -49.54 -56.94
CA LEU A 926 -30.81 -49.12 -56.51
C LEU A 926 -30.32 -49.98 -55.34
N TYR A 927 -29.03 -50.33 -55.35
CA TYR A 927 -28.35 -50.78 -54.13
C TYR A 927 -28.00 -49.56 -53.29
N SER A 928 -28.59 -49.43 -52.10
CA SER A 928 -28.50 -48.22 -51.27
C SER A 928 -28.55 -48.55 -49.78
N PRO A 929 -27.58 -49.33 -49.24
CA PRO A 929 -27.52 -49.69 -47.83
C PRO A 929 -27.33 -48.50 -46.87
N SER A 930 -27.05 -47.30 -47.38
CA SER A 930 -27.09 -46.02 -46.67
C SER A 930 -28.51 -45.51 -46.41
N TYR A 931 -29.47 -45.82 -47.31
CA TYR A 931 -30.89 -45.52 -47.13
C TYR A 931 -31.56 -46.53 -46.21
N SER A 932 -31.38 -47.83 -46.48
CA SER A 932 -31.81 -48.92 -45.60
C SER A 932 -31.01 -50.18 -45.86
N LYS A 933 -30.57 -50.85 -44.79
CA LYS A 933 -29.87 -52.16 -44.87
C LYS A 933 -30.84 -53.35 -44.91
N ALA A 934 -32.13 -53.12 -44.69
CA ALA A 934 -33.12 -54.19 -44.61
C ALA A 934 -33.21 -54.98 -45.94
N ASN A 935 -33.52 -56.27 -45.84
CA ASN A 935 -33.78 -57.16 -46.97
C ASN A 935 -32.67 -57.17 -48.06
N GLY A 936 -31.43 -56.93 -47.66
CA GLY A 936 -30.25 -56.97 -48.54
C GLY A 936 -29.77 -55.61 -49.06
N GLY A 937 -30.35 -54.50 -48.61
CA GLY A 937 -29.88 -53.15 -48.97
C GLY A 937 -30.30 -52.67 -50.36
N TYR A 938 -31.36 -53.25 -50.92
CA TYR A 938 -31.91 -52.88 -52.22
C TYR A 938 -33.22 -52.10 -52.09
N ASN A 939 -33.33 -51.03 -52.86
CA ASN A 939 -34.40 -50.05 -52.78
C ASN A 939 -35.00 -49.72 -54.15
N TRP A 940 -36.24 -49.24 -54.17
CA TRP A 940 -36.85 -48.65 -55.37
C TRP A 940 -37.18 -47.18 -55.13
N PHE A 941 -36.71 -46.32 -56.03
CA PHE A 941 -37.01 -44.90 -56.05
C PHE A 941 -37.77 -44.52 -57.32
N GLU A 942 -38.67 -43.54 -57.24
CA GLU A 942 -39.34 -42.90 -58.38
C GLU A 942 -39.26 -41.39 -58.22
N ASP A 943 -38.69 -40.74 -59.23
CA ASP A 943 -38.35 -39.32 -59.28
C ASP A 943 -37.58 -38.86 -58.02
N GLY A 944 -36.67 -39.72 -57.55
CA GLY A 944 -35.86 -39.54 -56.35
C GLY A 944 -36.52 -39.96 -55.04
N LYS A 945 -37.81 -40.31 -55.04
CA LYS A 945 -38.60 -40.59 -53.82
C LYS A 945 -38.79 -42.09 -53.58
N PRO A 946 -38.80 -42.55 -52.31
CA PRO A 946 -38.96 -43.97 -51.99
C PRO A 946 -40.35 -44.52 -52.36
N TYR A 947 -40.40 -45.62 -53.10
CA TYR A 947 -41.64 -46.19 -53.66
C TYR A 947 -42.33 -47.22 -52.76
N THR A 948 -43.67 -47.27 -52.77
CA THR A 948 -44.47 -48.31 -52.10
C THR A 948 -45.43 -48.97 -53.10
N GLY A 949 -45.41 -50.30 -53.16
CA GLY A 949 -46.24 -51.10 -54.06
C GLY A 949 -45.47 -52.18 -54.81
N PHE A 950 -46.04 -52.68 -55.91
CA PHE A 950 -45.38 -53.64 -56.80
C PHE A 950 -44.66 -52.95 -57.98
N ARG A 951 -43.46 -53.43 -58.29
CA ARG A 951 -42.74 -53.10 -59.53
C ARG A 951 -42.27 -54.37 -60.24
N TYR A 952 -42.44 -54.41 -61.56
CA TYR A 952 -41.88 -55.46 -62.39
C TYR A 952 -40.42 -55.12 -62.71
N TYR A 953 -39.51 -56.04 -62.42
CA TYR A 953 -38.08 -55.87 -62.63
C TYR A 953 -37.41 -57.23 -62.86
N MET A 954 -36.47 -57.32 -63.81
CA MET A 954 -35.68 -58.54 -64.10
C MET A 954 -36.48 -59.86 -64.02
N GLY A 955 -37.57 -59.93 -64.78
CA GLY A 955 -38.37 -61.14 -64.99
C GLY A 955 -39.40 -61.49 -63.89
N THR A 956 -39.68 -60.61 -62.93
CA THR A 956 -40.73 -60.83 -61.92
C THR A 956 -41.21 -59.54 -61.27
N TYR A 957 -42.28 -59.62 -60.48
CA TYR A 957 -42.71 -58.55 -59.58
C TYR A 957 -41.95 -58.59 -58.25
N TYR A 958 -41.61 -57.42 -57.74
CA TYR A 958 -41.03 -57.18 -56.41
C TYR A 958 -41.94 -56.24 -55.62
N TRP A 959 -42.13 -56.51 -54.32
CA TRP A 959 -42.89 -55.64 -53.42
C TRP A 959 -41.97 -54.69 -52.65
N PHE A 960 -42.34 -53.42 -52.57
CA PHE A 960 -41.61 -52.38 -51.84
C PHE A 960 -42.54 -51.67 -50.84
N VAL A 961 -41.97 -51.28 -49.69
CA VAL A 961 -42.64 -50.44 -48.67
C VAL A 961 -41.66 -49.34 -48.25
N ASN A 962 -42.07 -48.09 -48.44
CA ASN A 962 -41.23 -46.90 -48.28
C ASN A 962 -39.83 -47.08 -48.89
N GLY A 963 -39.79 -47.47 -50.17
CA GLY A 963 -38.58 -47.72 -50.94
C GLY A 963 -37.85 -49.01 -50.58
N VAL A 964 -38.17 -49.70 -49.50
CA VAL A 964 -37.47 -50.92 -49.05
C VAL A 964 -38.10 -52.16 -49.68
N ARG A 965 -37.30 -52.98 -50.39
CA ARG A 965 -37.74 -54.28 -50.93
C ARG A 965 -38.20 -55.17 -49.77
N GLN A 966 -39.28 -55.93 -49.95
CA GLN A 966 -39.75 -56.92 -48.98
C GLN A 966 -39.46 -58.34 -49.48
N ASN A 967 -38.93 -59.18 -48.60
CA ASN A 967 -38.58 -60.57 -48.90
C ASN A 967 -39.78 -61.50 -48.66
N ALA A 968 -39.61 -62.61 -47.94
CA ALA A 968 -40.59 -63.70 -47.87
C ALA A 968 -41.98 -63.26 -47.37
N GLY A 969 -43.05 -63.79 -47.97
CA GLY A 969 -44.40 -63.73 -47.42
C GLY A 969 -45.50 -63.28 -48.37
N TRP A 970 -46.74 -63.41 -47.89
CA TRP A 970 -47.97 -63.03 -48.58
C TRP A 970 -48.10 -61.52 -48.79
N ARG A 971 -48.61 -61.11 -49.96
CA ARG A 971 -48.89 -59.73 -50.39
C ARG A 971 -50.23 -59.69 -51.11
N GLU A 972 -50.91 -58.56 -51.11
CA GLU A 972 -52.18 -58.38 -51.83
C GLU A 972 -52.15 -57.07 -52.64
N ALA A 973 -52.55 -57.14 -53.90
CA ALA A 973 -52.61 -56.01 -54.83
C ALA A 973 -53.59 -56.31 -55.97
N TRP A 974 -54.19 -55.29 -56.59
CA TRP A 974 -55.15 -55.45 -57.70
C TRP A 974 -56.32 -56.43 -57.42
N GLY A 975 -56.69 -56.61 -56.15
CA GLY A 975 -57.71 -57.60 -55.73
C GLY A 975 -57.24 -59.07 -55.84
N LYS A 976 -55.93 -59.31 -55.92
CA LYS A 976 -55.28 -60.62 -56.06
C LYS A 976 -54.21 -60.82 -54.99
N LYS A 977 -53.93 -62.09 -54.67
CA LYS A 977 -53.00 -62.50 -53.61
C LYS A 977 -51.75 -63.13 -54.20
N TYR A 978 -50.60 -62.68 -53.73
CA TYR A 978 -49.26 -63.01 -54.21
C TYR A 978 -48.40 -63.51 -53.05
N TYR A 979 -47.32 -64.22 -53.36
CA TYR A 979 -46.26 -64.52 -52.38
C TYR A 979 -44.91 -64.11 -52.98
N THR A 980 -44.13 -63.33 -52.22
CA THR A 980 -42.74 -63.00 -52.57
C THR A 980 -41.78 -63.95 -51.85
N ASP A 981 -40.71 -64.39 -52.52
CA ASP A 981 -39.71 -65.32 -51.99
C ASP A 981 -38.70 -64.65 -51.03
N ALA A 982 -37.72 -65.42 -50.55
CA ALA A 982 -36.63 -64.91 -49.71
C ALA A 982 -35.78 -63.80 -50.37
N ASN A 983 -35.83 -63.67 -51.70
CA ASN A 983 -35.17 -62.62 -52.49
C ASN A 983 -36.13 -61.48 -52.89
N GLY A 984 -37.38 -61.51 -52.42
CA GLY A 984 -38.44 -60.55 -52.75
C GLY A 984 -39.10 -60.73 -54.11
N ARG A 985 -38.80 -61.81 -54.84
CA ARG A 985 -39.35 -62.15 -56.16
C ARG A 985 -40.73 -62.78 -56.00
N ALA A 986 -41.73 -62.31 -56.73
CA ALA A 986 -43.04 -62.97 -56.79
C ALA A 986 -42.90 -64.38 -57.39
N LEU A 987 -43.59 -65.35 -56.77
CA LEU A 987 -43.58 -66.76 -57.15
C LEU A 987 -44.53 -67.08 -58.32
N GLN A 988 -44.29 -68.23 -58.96
CA GLN A 988 -45.14 -68.81 -60.02
C GLN A 988 -45.33 -70.31 -59.83
N GLY A 989 -46.38 -70.84 -60.43
CA GLY A 989 -46.68 -72.28 -60.49
C GLY A 989 -47.15 -72.86 -59.17
N ILE A 990 -47.12 -74.19 -59.08
CA ILE A 990 -47.45 -74.91 -57.85
C ILE A 990 -46.25 -74.82 -56.90
N GLN A 991 -46.44 -74.11 -55.80
CA GLN A 991 -45.43 -73.83 -54.78
C GLN A 991 -45.88 -74.36 -53.42
N LYS A 992 -44.92 -74.80 -52.59
CA LYS A 992 -45.21 -75.28 -51.24
C LYS A 992 -44.82 -74.20 -50.23
N ILE A 993 -45.81 -73.64 -49.53
CA ILE A 993 -45.65 -72.56 -48.54
C ILE A 993 -46.25 -73.06 -47.24
N ASP A 994 -45.51 -72.94 -46.13
CA ASP A 994 -45.95 -73.29 -44.78
C ASP A 994 -46.62 -74.68 -44.66
N GLY A 995 -46.12 -75.64 -45.46
CA GLY A 995 -46.60 -77.02 -45.54
C GLY A 995 -47.68 -77.29 -46.59
N GLN A 996 -48.46 -76.28 -47.00
CA GLN A 996 -49.55 -76.40 -47.98
C GLN A 996 -49.07 -76.11 -49.42
N GLN A 997 -49.80 -76.63 -50.42
CA GLN A 997 -49.54 -76.33 -51.84
C GLN A 997 -50.49 -75.25 -52.35
N TYR A 998 -49.95 -74.29 -53.09
CA TYR A 998 -50.64 -73.14 -53.65
C TYR A 998 -50.25 -72.96 -55.12
N ASN A 999 -51.18 -72.56 -55.99
CA ASN A 999 -50.91 -72.42 -57.43
C ASN A 999 -50.94 -70.94 -57.85
N PHE A 1000 -49.78 -70.38 -58.21
CA PHE A 1000 -49.62 -68.97 -58.61
C PHE A 1000 -49.65 -68.73 -60.13
N GLY A 1001 -49.94 -69.77 -60.92
CA GLY A 1001 -49.92 -69.70 -62.39
C GLY A 1001 -48.52 -69.65 -63.00
N ASN A 1002 -48.37 -70.16 -64.24
CA ASN A 1002 -47.12 -70.18 -65.03
C ASN A 1002 -47.22 -69.29 -66.29
N ASP A 1003 -48.09 -68.29 -66.26
CA ASP A 1003 -48.56 -67.49 -67.40
C ASP A 1003 -48.15 -66.02 -67.33
N GLY A 1004 -47.22 -65.67 -66.43
CA GLY A 1004 -46.84 -64.28 -66.19
C GLY A 1004 -47.71 -63.53 -65.19
N THR A 1005 -48.70 -64.17 -64.54
CA THR A 1005 -49.64 -63.47 -63.64
C THR A 1005 -49.28 -63.48 -62.15
N TYR A 1006 -48.50 -64.47 -61.68
CA TYR A 1006 -47.93 -64.57 -60.32
C TYR A 1006 -48.92 -64.61 -59.14
N TYR A 1007 -50.23 -64.68 -59.36
CA TYR A 1007 -51.25 -64.65 -58.29
C TYR A 1007 -51.88 -66.02 -58.01
N LEU A 1008 -52.27 -66.22 -56.75
CA LEU A 1008 -52.95 -67.42 -56.25
C LEU A 1008 -54.28 -67.66 -56.98
N ARG A 1009 -54.42 -68.85 -57.56
CA ARG A 1009 -55.60 -69.39 -58.23
C ARG A 1009 -56.43 -70.26 -57.30
#